data_AF-A0A3A4VF63-F1
#
_entry.id   AF-A0A3A4VF63-F1
#
_cell.length_a   1.000
_cell.length_b   1.000
_cell.length_c   1.000
_cell.angle_alpha   90.00
_cell.angle_beta   90.00
_cell.angle_gamma   90.00
#
_symmetry.space_group_name_H-M   'P 1'
#
loop_
_entity.id
_entity.type
_entity.pdbx_description
1 polymer ?
#
loop_
_entity_poly.entity_id
_entity_poly.type
_entity_poly.pdbx_seq_one_letter_code
_entity_poly.pdbx_strand_id
1 'polypeptide(L)'
;MSRQDKVVYLLAFLIVGILISDYLQVSLIIAAVLLAVSLLLLIIFINKKGLVWLISLFVFFSLGLYLTSYQINDLKSSQLYKLANKKAFVAVKGYVCSKITSSSFGNTFTVKTSRINYLGKDYPNSELILVSSKSSPVYGQSVLLEGRVLVIEGKAKSYYYRQKVQAKITPSRLTYLFSSKLKIIGKIRQNIKRHILVNKDAPRALMLGALTGDISAISDTDKDNLRSAGLAHMWSVSGLHVGVIVLGLLFILRFLKSSPRLQIILVALSLLFYSALSGFAPPVLRSSVMAIMLLLAWINGRKKNILTALAASMFILLIYDPFMLFSLSFILSCLAIFFLIYLSPIIFDLLKDLPSKLKNALSVSLAAQIGVAPLIGLCFGQLSLSAVVVNILAVPALGPLMFFTVFSPTIGRVFALYILKIAYVFANFSFSWVYFPTVPIWLVVLYYPAIIFVFKYFKQREITFRFNRVLIIVLVFVCTVSFWSLGQAKPAGLKVTFINVGQGDSILIQNQGYNSLIDGGADRSQVKDYLLHRGIKTLDLVVLTHGDHDHIGGLLATVDSIRVKLLVCNSFPSDSSEQLSLMRLVKHKSIKKKIVNKGDLIKLGQARFYILSPTCTNLAQTENNHSVVIKLTYGQARFLFTGDIDSGFEQELLPKADLSCDVLKVAHHGSGLGTSKNFLQEARPKLAVISVGHNEYGHPNRSLLSRIKGIGSKIYRTDKDGTIVFTSNGRIISSN
;
A
#
# COMPACT_ATOMS: atom_id res chain seq x y z
N MET A 1 -33.63 11.15 19.90
CA MET A 1 -32.20 11.08 19.54
C MET A 1 -31.36 11.62 20.69
N SER A 2 -30.43 10.83 21.23
CA SER A 2 -29.62 11.27 22.36
C SER A 2 -28.69 12.42 21.92
N ARG A 3 -28.23 13.26 22.87
CA ARG A 3 -27.19 14.27 22.57
C ARG A 3 -25.91 13.64 21.99
N GLN A 4 -25.68 12.36 22.25
CA GLN A 4 -24.51 11.60 21.81
C GLN A 4 -24.60 11.24 20.33
N ASP A 5 -25.79 10.84 19.87
CA ASP A 5 -26.04 10.53 18.46
C ASP A 5 -25.79 11.77 17.58
N LYS A 6 -26.14 12.96 18.08
CA LYS A 6 -25.97 14.24 17.34
C LYS A 6 -24.53 14.49 16.88
N VAL A 7 -23.53 14.25 17.74
CA VAL A 7 -22.12 14.49 17.38
C VAL A 7 -21.67 13.56 16.25
N VAL A 8 -22.16 12.32 16.25
CA VAL A 8 -21.85 11.33 15.20
C VAL A 8 -22.44 11.74 13.85
N TYR A 9 -23.69 12.23 13.83
CA TYR A 9 -24.31 12.70 12.59
C TYR A 9 -23.64 13.96 12.03
N LEU A 10 -23.27 14.92 12.88
CA LEU A 10 -22.53 16.10 12.44
C LEU A 10 -21.19 15.72 11.79
N LEU A 11 -20.45 14.80 12.41
CA LEU A 11 -19.22 14.26 11.84
C LEU A 11 -19.46 13.51 10.52
N ALA A 12 -20.54 12.73 10.42
CA ALA A 12 -20.88 12.03 9.19
C ALA A 12 -21.12 13.00 8.02
N PHE A 13 -21.81 14.11 8.26
CA PHE A 13 -22.02 15.15 7.24
C PHE A 13 -20.72 15.87 6.86
N LEU A 14 -19.82 16.13 7.81
CA LEU A 14 -18.48 16.63 7.52
C LEU A 14 -17.70 15.68 6.59
N ILE A 15 -17.72 14.38 6.89
CA ILE A 15 -17.08 13.34 6.08
C ILE A 15 -17.67 13.33 4.66
N VAL A 16 -19.00 13.37 4.52
CA VAL A 16 -19.66 13.42 3.21
C VAL A 16 -19.22 14.66 2.43
N GLY A 17 -19.13 15.82 3.08
CA GLY A 17 -18.61 17.04 2.45
C GLY A 17 -17.18 16.87 1.92
N ILE A 18 -16.28 16.29 2.72
CA ILE A 18 -14.90 16.03 2.31
C ILE A 18 -14.85 15.09 1.08
N LEU A 19 -15.61 14.00 1.10
CA LEU A 19 -15.66 13.02 0.01
C LEU A 19 -16.19 13.63 -1.30
N ILE A 20 -17.28 14.40 -1.22
CA ILE A 20 -17.88 15.05 -2.38
C ILE A 20 -16.94 16.09 -2.96
N SER A 21 -16.27 16.88 -2.12
CA SER A 21 -15.31 17.89 -2.60
C SER A 21 -14.09 17.28 -3.30
N ASP A 22 -13.56 16.17 -2.80
CA ASP A 22 -12.42 15.49 -3.43
C ASP A 22 -12.84 14.84 -4.76
N TYR A 23 -14.03 14.22 -4.81
CA TYR A 23 -14.54 13.56 -6.01
C TYR A 23 -14.92 14.54 -7.13
N LEU A 24 -15.72 15.57 -6.80
CA LEU A 24 -16.20 16.56 -7.79
C LEU A 24 -15.22 17.71 -8.04
N GLN A 25 -14.13 17.80 -7.26
CA GLN A 25 -13.20 18.94 -7.28
C GLN A 25 -13.92 20.30 -7.15
N VAL A 26 -14.83 20.41 -6.18
CA VAL A 26 -15.63 21.61 -5.92
C VAL A 26 -14.74 22.85 -5.77
N SER A 27 -15.10 23.96 -6.42
CA SER A 27 -14.32 25.20 -6.35
C SER A 27 -14.40 25.84 -4.96
N LEU A 28 -13.32 26.50 -4.54
CA LEU A 28 -13.25 27.16 -3.24
C LEU A 28 -14.33 28.23 -3.06
N ILE A 29 -14.67 28.95 -4.14
CA ILE A 29 -15.71 29.99 -4.13
C ILE A 29 -17.08 29.38 -3.83
N ILE A 30 -17.45 28.32 -4.54
CA ILE A 30 -18.74 27.64 -4.34
C ILE A 30 -18.83 27.10 -2.89
N ALA A 31 -17.76 26.46 -2.41
CA ALA A 31 -17.73 25.93 -1.06
C ALA A 31 -17.82 27.03 0.02
N ALA A 32 -17.15 28.17 -0.17
CA ALA A 32 -17.21 29.30 0.74
C ALA A 32 -18.61 29.95 0.79
N VAL A 33 -19.26 30.10 -0.37
CA VAL A 33 -20.64 30.63 -0.45
C VAL A 33 -21.62 29.68 0.26
N LEU A 34 -21.54 28.38 0.00
CA LEU A 34 -22.39 27.39 0.68
C LEU A 34 -22.20 27.41 2.20
N LEU A 35 -20.96 27.54 2.67
CA LEU A 35 -20.67 27.66 4.10
C LEU A 35 -21.26 28.95 4.69
N ALA A 36 -21.04 30.09 4.06
CA ALA A 36 -21.58 31.38 4.50
C ALA A 36 -23.11 31.39 4.56
N VAL A 37 -23.78 30.89 3.51
CA VAL A 37 -25.24 30.77 3.48
C VAL A 37 -25.74 29.84 4.57
N SER A 38 -25.09 28.69 4.77
CA SER A 38 -25.49 27.75 5.83
C SER A 38 -25.36 28.32 7.24
N LEU A 39 -24.32 29.13 7.50
CA LEU A 39 -24.12 29.82 8.77
C LEU A 39 -25.16 30.94 8.97
N LEU A 40 -25.48 31.69 7.92
CA LEU A 40 -26.51 32.72 7.95
C LEU A 40 -27.89 32.12 8.27
N LEU A 41 -28.25 31.01 7.60
CA LEU A 41 -29.48 30.27 7.89
C LEU A 41 -29.52 29.79 9.35
N LEU A 42 -28.38 29.35 9.90
CA LEU A 42 -28.30 28.89 11.28
C LEU A 42 -28.62 30.02 12.27
N ILE A 43 -28.13 31.23 11.98
CA ILE A 43 -28.39 32.44 12.78
C ILE A 43 -29.86 32.84 12.67
N ILE A 44 -30.40 32.92 11.45
CA ILE A 44 -31.81 33.31 11.18
C ILE A 44 -32.79 32.38 11.90
N PHE A 45 -32.52 31.08 11.90
CA PHE A 45 -33.44 30.07 12.40
C PHE A 45 -33.07 29.52 13.78
N ILE A 46 -32.20 30.20 14.55
CA ILE A 46 -31.68 29.73 15.84
C ILE A 46 -32.77 29.36 16.87
N ASN A 47 -33.94 30.00 16.77
CA ASN A 47 -35.08 29.75 17.65
C ASN A 47 -35.94 28.54 17.25
N LYS A 48 -35.78 28.01 16.02
CA LYS A 48 -36.56 26.87 15.50
C LYS A 48 -35.80 25.56 15.68
N LYS A 49 -35.91 24.92 16.85
CA LYS A 49 -35.14 23.72 17.25
C LYS A 49 -35.00 22.62 16.19
N GLY A 50 -36.07 22.29 15.45
CA GLY A 50 -36.03 21.27 14.39
C GLY A 50 -35.20 21.70 13.18
N LEU A 51 -35.35 22.97 12.77
CA LEU A 51 -34.66 23.55 11.64
C LEU A 51 -33.17 23.80 11.95
N VAL A 52 -32.84 24.22 13.18
CA VAL A 52 -31.45 24.35 13.66
C VAL A 52 -30.69 23.04 13.50
N TRP A 53 -31.31 21.90 13.81
CA TRP A 53 -30.66 20.61 13.67
C TRP A 53 -30.34 20.27 12.21
N LEU A 54 -31.30 20.44 11.30
CA LEU A 54 -31.09 20.21 9.86
C LEU A 54 -30.04 21.17 9.29
N ILE A 55 -30.10 22.46 9.64
CA ILE A 55 -29.12 23.44 9.20
C ILE A 55 -27.73 23.11 9.76
N SER A 56 -27.62 22.65 11.01
CA SER A 56 -26.33 22.24 11.59
C SER A 56 -25.69 21.09 10.80
N LEU A 57 -26.47 20.12 10.34
CA LEU A 57 -25.97 19.05 9.45
C LEU A 57 -25.45 19.65 8.14
N PHE A 58 -26.19 20.59 7.54
CA PHE A 58 -25.77 21.26 6.32
C PHE A 58 -24.52 22.14 6.51
N VAL A 59 -24.37 22.82 7.64
CA VAL A 59 -23.16 23.59 8.00
C VAL A 59 -21.94 22.68 8.04
N PHE A 60 -22.04 21.50 8.69
CA PHE A 60 -20.91 20.56 8.74
C PHE A 60 -20.57 19.98 7.36
N PHE A 61 -21.58 19.73 6.53
CA PHE A 61 -21.38 19.34 5.14
C PHE A 61 -20.64 20.43 4.33
N SER A 62 -21.12 21.67 4.38
CA SER A 62 -20.48 22.81 3.72
C SER A 62 -19.08 23.10 4.26
N LEU A 63 -18.84 22.89 5.56
CA LEU A 63 -17.51 22.99 6.17
C LEU A 63 -16.56 21.95 5.58
N GLY A 64 -17.02 20.71 5.38
CA GLY A 64 -16.23 19.63 4.77
C GLY A 64 -15.85 19.95 3.32
N LEU A 65 -16.79 20.53 2.56
CA LEU A 65 -16.52 21.06 1.22
C LEU A 65 -15.42 22.14 1.28
N TYR A 66 -15.61 23.15 2.13
CA TYR A 66 -14.71 24.29 2.25
C TYR A 66 -13.28 23.86 2.63
N LEU A 67 -13.12 23.04 3.67
CA LEU A 67 -11.81 22.59 4.14
C LEU A 67 -11.03 21.87 3.03
N THR A 68 -11.70 21.01 2.28
CA THR A 68 -11.09 20.22 1.21
C THR A 68 -10.75 21.09 0.01
N SER A 69 -11.69 21.92 -0.46
CA SER A 69 -11.47 22.88 -1.55
C SER A 69 -10.37 23.88 -1.22
N TYR A 70 -10.31 24.37 0.03
CA TYR A 70 -9.26 25.28 0.49
C TYR A 70 -7.90 24.64 0.36
N GLN A 71 -7.76 23.41 0.85
CA GLN A 71 -6.48 22.72 0.82
C GLN A 71 -6.06 22.33 -0.60
N ILE A 72 -6.99 21.92 -1.47
CA ILE A 72 -6.69 21.69 -2.89
C ILE A 72 -6.25 22.99 -3.58
N ASN A 73 -6.89 24.11 -3.27
CA ASN A 73 -6.54 25.41 -3.85
C ASN A 73 -5.16 25.90 -3.38
N ASP A 74 -4.83 25.70 -2.10
CA ASP A 74 -3.51 26.00 -1.52
C ASP A 74 -2.40 25.18 -2.22
N LEU A 75 -2.65 23.90 -2.49
CA LEU A 75 -1.73 23.05 -3.26
C LEU A 75 -1.57 23.49 -4.72
N LYS A 76 -2.62 24.08 -5.33
CA LYS A 76 -2.54 24.61 -6.71
C LYS A 76 -1.86 25.98 -6.78
N SER A 77 -1.92 26.77 -5.71
CA SER A 77 -1.31 28.10 -5.64
C SER A 77 0.18 28.08 -5.25
N SER A 78 0.66 26.92 -4.77
CA SER A 78 2.04 26.60 -4.40
C SER A 78 3.09 27.08 -5.42
N GLN A 79 4.24 27.52 -4.89
CA GLN A 79 5.37 27.97 -5.70
C GLN A 79 6.02 26.79 -6.42
N LEU A 80 6.21 25.64 -5.74
CA LEU A 80 6.76 24.45 -6.38
C LEU A 80 5.85 23.95 -7.50
N TYR A 81 4.53 24.01 -7.34
CA TYR A 81 3.59 23.61 -8.38
C TYR A 81 3.70 24.51 -9.62
N LYS A 82 3.82 25.83 -9.43
CA LYS A 82 4.05 26.79 -10.52
C LYS A 82 5.38 26.53 -11.24
N LEU A 83 6.46 26.28 -10.48
CA LEU A 83 7.78 25.96 -11.04
C LEU A 83 7.79 24.60 -11.76
N ALA A 84 7.06 23.63 -11.21
CA ALA A 84 6.89 22.29 -11.76
C ALA A 84 6.19 22.33 -13.13
N ASN A 85 5.12 23.13 -13.27
CA ASN A 85 4.42 23.31 -14.54
C ASN A 85 5.33 23.91 -15.63
N LYS A 86 6.28 24.77 -15.23
CA LYS A 86 7.30 25.34 -16.14
C LYS A 86 8.50 24.41 -16.38
N LYS A 87 8.55 23.24 -15.73
CA LYS A 87 9.70 22.33 -15.74
C LYS A 87 11.02 23.04 -15.37
N ALA A 88 10.93 23.99 -14.44
CA ALA A 88 12.04 24.87 -14.05
C ALA A 88 13.20 24.08 -13.41
N PHE A 89 14.42 24.47 -13.74
CA PHE A 89 15.62 24.05 -13.01
C PHE A 89 15.80 24.93 -11.78
N VAL A 90 15.95 24.31 -10.61
CA VAL A 90 16.03 25.01 -9.32
C VAL A 90 17.05 24.36 -8.39
N ALA A 91 17.52 25.10 -7.41
CA ALA A 91 18.23 24.55 -6.25
C ALA A 91 17.31 24.64 -5.01
N VAL A 92 16.92 23.49 -4.46
CA VAL A 92 16.04 23.39 -3.30
C VAL A 92 16.85 23.00 -2.08
N LYS A 93 16.85 23.86 -1.07
CA LYS A 93 17.44 23.57 0.24
C LYS A 93 16.33 23.15 1.20
N GLY A 94 16.50 22.03 1.89
CA GLY A 94 15.49 21.53 2.81
C GLY A 94 16.01 20.42 3.71
N TYR A 95 15.10 19.73 4.38
CA TYR A 95 15.42 18.55 5.19
C TYR A 95 14.48 17.39 4.86
N VAL A 96 15.01 16.17 4.93
CA VAL A 96 14.22 14.96 4.72
C VAL A 96 13.18 14.82 5.84
N CYS A 97 11.93 14.63 5.47
CA CYS A 97 10.80 14.60 6.40
C CYS A 97 9.85 13.41 6.18
N SER A 98 10.15 12.52 5.23
CA SER A 98 9.51 11.22 5.12
C SER A 98 10.50 10.09 5.35
N LYS A 99 9.95 8.89 5.50
CA LYS A 99 10.71 7.65 5.34
C LYS A 99 11.24 7.55 3.91
N ILE A 100 12.44 6.96 3.75
CA ILE A 100 12.93 6.52 2.44
C ILE A 100 12.17 5.26 2.03
N THR A 101 11.60 5.28 0.84
CA THR A 101 11.08 4.09 0.17
C THR A 101 12.08 3.70 -0.91
N SER A 102 12.83 2.63 -0.64
CA SER A 102 13.80 2.08 -1.58
C SER A 102 13.08 1.26 -2.63
N SER A 103 13.43 1.47 -3.89
CA SER A 103 13.04 0.65 -5.03
C SER A 103 14.30 0.29 -5.82
N SER A 104 14.20 -0.67 -6.73
CA SER A 104 15.29 -1.02 -7.67
C SER A 104 15.75 0.18 -8.51
N PHE A 105 14.90 1.21 -8.70
CA PHE A 105 15.20 2.44 -9.44
C PHE A 105 15.76 3.58 -8.59
N GLY A 106 16.06 3.30 -7.32
CA GLY A 106 16.55 4.27 -6.36
C GLY A 106 15.57 4.55 -5.23
N ASN A 107 15.95 5.48 -4.38
CA ASN A 107 15.22 5.86 -3.19
C ASN A 107 14.28 7.03 -3.46
N THR A 108 13.06 6.91 -2.93
CA THR A 108 12.10 8.02 -2.91
C THR A 108 11.89 8.51 -1.50
N PHE A 109 11.93 9.82 -1.31
CA PHE A 109 11.71 10.47 -0.01
C PHE A 109 11.20 11.90 -0.22
N THR A 110 10.53 12.44 0.78
CA THR A 110 9.98 13.79 0.77
C THR A 110 10.90 14.71 1.54
N VAL A 111 11.22 15.85 0.93
CA VAL A 111 11.98 16.93 1.56
C VAL A 111 11.02 18.07 1.86
N LYS A 112 11.02 18.51 3.12
CA LYS A 112 10.39 19.77 3.48
C LYS A 112 11.37 20.88 3.12
N THR A 113 10.96 21.69 2.16
CA THR A 113 11.78 22.80 1.69
C THR A 113 11.95 23.83 2.81
N SER A 114 13.03 24.57 2.73
CA SER A 114 13.29 25.76 3.55
C SER A 114 13.50 26.97 2.66
N ARG A 115 14.16 26.75 1.50
CA ARG A 115 14.49 27.76 0.52
C ARG A 115 14.52 27.16 -0.88
N ILE A 116 14.13 27.95 -1.87
CA ILE A 116 14.18 27.61 -3.29
C ILE A 116 14.92 28.73 -4.00
N ASN A 117 16.04 28.38 -4.66
CA ASN A 117 16.73 29.25 -5.58
C ASN A 117 16.25 28.97 -7.01
N TYR A 118 15.77 30.03 -7.68
CA TYR A 118 15.34 29.99 -9.07
C TYR A 118 15.81 31.28 -9.77
N LEU A 119 16.52 31.15 -10.90
CA LEU A 119 17.10 32.28 -11.66
C LEU A 119 17.94 33.21 -10.77
N GLY A 120 18.75 32.65 -9.87
CA GLY A 120 19.62 33.41 -8.97
C GLY A 120 18.91 34.08 -7.79
N LYS A 121 17.57 34.03 -7.73
CA LYS A 121 16.78 34.58 -6.62
C LYS A 121 16.41 33.47 -5.64
N ASP A 122 16.69 33.69 -4.37
CA ASP A 122 16.43 32.75 -3.28
C ASP A 122 15.17 33.18 -2.49
N TYR A 123 14.20 32.29 -2.36
CA TYR A 123 12.94 32.56 -1.68
C TYR A 123 12.68 31.57 -0.55
N PRO A 124 12.19 32.03 0.62
CA PRO A 124 11.76 31.13 1.68
C PRO A 124 10.59 30.27 1.18
N ASN A 125 10.62 28.99 1.51
CA ASN A 125 9.56 28.05 1.16
C ASN A 125 9.44 26.98 2.24
N SER A 126 8.24 26.43 2.45
CA SER A 126 8.01 25.39 3.46
C SER A 126 7.17 24.22 2.95
N GLU A 127 7.05 24.11 1.62
CA GLU A 127 6.31 23.08 0.92
C GLU A 127 7.05 21.74 0.94
N LEU A 128 6.36 20.68 0.52
CA LEU A 128 6.91 19.35 0.41
C LEU A 128 7.22 19.02 -1.05
N ILE A 129 8.40 18.46 -1.30
CA ILE A 129 8.81 17.98 -2.62
C ILE A 129 9.18 16.50 -2.56
N LEU A 130 8.68 15.71 -3.51
CA LEU A 130 9.09 14.31 -3.68
C LEU A 130 10.45 14.27 -4.37
N VAL A 131 11.40 13.56 -3.79
CA VAL A 131 12.75 13.38 -4.33
C VAL A 131 12.91 11.93 -4.75
N SER A 132 13.45 11.70 -5.94
CA SER A 132 13.88 10.37 -6.40
C SER A 132 15.39 10.39 -6.64
N SER A 133 16.16 9.63 -5.88
CA SER A 133 17.63 9.63 -5.93
C SER A 133 18.21 8.28 -5.50
N LYS A 134 19.35 7.86 -6.04
CA LYS A 134 20.09 6.67 -5.53
C LYS A 134 20.63 6.85 -4.11
N SER A 135 20.77 8.10 -3.66
CA SER A 135 21.22 8.44 -2.32
C SER A 135 20.22 8.01 -1.24
N SER A 136 20.71 7.63 -0.05
CA SER A 136 19.90 7.23 1.10
C SER A 136 20.04 8.22 2.27
N PRO A 137 19.52 9.46 2.15
CA PRO A 137 19.63 10.44 3.22
C PRO A 137 18.84 10.04 4.47
N VAL A 138 19.34 10.42 5.64
CA VAL A 138 18.66 10.13 6.90
C VAL A 138 17.50 11.12 7.12
N TYR A 139 16.42 10.66 7.77
CA TYR A 139 15.34 11.55 8.23
C TYR A 139 15.91 12.74 9.02
N GLY A 140 15.45 13.95 8.72
CA GLY A 140 15.92 15.20 9.30
C GLY A 140 17.22 15.75 8.69
N GLN A 141 17.93 14.97 7.87
CA GLN A 141 19.17 15.40 7.24
C GLN A 141 18.90 16.58 6.29
N SER A 142 19.72 17.62 6.40
CA SER A 142 19.64 18.77 5.52
C SER A 142 20.28 18.44 4.17
N VAL A 143 19.57 18.77 3.10
CA VAL A 143 19.98 18.48 1.73
C VAL A 143 19.84 19.72 0.86
N LEU A 144 20.74 19.84 -0.12
CA LEU A 144 20.60 20.73 -1.27
C LEU A 144 20.37 19.86 -2.51
N LEU A 145 19.26 20.12 -3.19
CA LEU A 145 18.81 19.38 -4.36
C LEU A 145 18.86 20.30 -5.57
N GLU A 146 19.66 19.98 -6.57
CA GLU A 146 19.71 20.73 -7.82
C GLU A 146 19.11 19.88 -8.94
N GLY A 147 18.13 20.41 -9.66
CA GLY A 147 17.48 19.65 -10.72
C GLY A 147 16.20 20.29 -11.24
N ARG A 148 15.58 19.62 -12.23
CA ARG A 148 14.29 20.04 -12.78
C ARG A 148 13.15 19.54 -11.90
N VAL A 149 12.26 20.47 -11.55
CA VAL A 149 11.03 20.14 -10.82
C VAL A 149 9.93 19.83 -11.82
N LEU A 150 9.19 18.76 -11.57
CA LEU A 150 8.11 18.25 -12.43
C LEU A 150 6.83 18.08 -11.62
N VAL A 151 5.69 18.21 -12.30
CA VAL A 151 4.38 17.93 -11.70
C VAL A 151 4.25 16.42 -11.50
N ILE A 152 3.59 16.02 -10.43
CA ILE A 152 3.22 14.62 -10.23
C ILE A 152 1.98 14.32 -11.10
N GLU A 153 2.19 13.48 -12.12
CA GLU A 153 1.15 13.06 -13.07
C GLU A 153 0.71 11.60 -12.83
N GLY A 154 -0.38 11.19 -13.48
CA GLY A 154 -0.90 9.82 -13.47
C GLY A 154 -1.62 9.41 -12.18
N LYS A 155 -1.81 8.10 -11.99
CA LYS A 155 -2.54 7.50 -10.86
C LYS A 155 -1.96 7.87 -9.49
N ALA A 156 -0.67 8.18 -9.43
CA ALA A 156 0.02 8.58 -8.19
C ALA A 156 -0.30 10.03 -7.75
N LYS A 157 -0.86 10.87 -8.64
CA LYS A 157 -1.16 12.28 -8.34
C LYS A 157 -2.05 12.42 -7.10
N SER A 158 -3.19 11.74 -7.06
CA SER A 158 -4.13 11.83 -5.94
C SER A 158 -3.52 11.35 -4.62
N TYR A 159 -2.67 10.32 -4.66
CA TYR A 159 -1.96 9.81 -3.48
C TYR A 159 -1.01 10.84 -2.87
N TYR A 160 -0.16 11.45 -3.71
CA TYR A 160 0.80 12.46 -3.24
C TYR A 160 0.15 13.80 -2.92
N TYR A 161 -0.90 14.21 -3.65
CA TYR A 161 -1.68 15.40 -3.34
C TYR A 161 -2.31 15.33 -1.95
N ARG A 162 -2.85 14.17 -1.58
CA ARG A 162 -3.40 13.92 -0.24
C ARG A 162 -2.31 13.93 0.85
N GLN A 163 -1.04 13.79 0.49
CA GLN A 163 0.12 13.98 1.37
C GLN A 163 0.70 15.40 1.31
N LYS A 164 0.02 16.33 0.62
CA LYS A 164 0.45 17.71 0.40
C LYS A 164 1.76 17.81 -0.40
N VAL A 165 2.02 16.84 -1.27
CA VAL A 165 3.17 16.80 -2.18
C VAL A 165 2.69 17.00 -3.62
N GLN A 166 3.02 18.14 -4.21
CA GLN A 166 2.55 18.56 -5.54
C GLN A 166 3.58 18.46 -6.65
N ALA A 167 4.85 18.35 -6.27
CA ALA A 167 5.98 18.40 -7.18
C ALA A 167 6.99 17.31 -6.84
N LYS A 168 7.68 16.85 -7.88
CA LYS A 168 8.80 15.92 -7.77
C LYS A 168 10.07 16.48 -8.38
N ILE A 169 11.22 16.08 -7.86
CA ILE A 169 12.54 16.39 -8.38
C ILE A 169 13.37 15.10 -8.43
N THR A 170 14.05 14.90 -9.56
CA THR A 170 15.11 13.91 -9.69
C THR A 170 16.40 14.73 -9.79
N PRO A 171 17.12 14.93 -8.67
CA PRO A 171 18.21 15.89 -8.61
C PRO A 171 19.38 15.39 -9.47
N SER A 172 19.92 16.27 -10.32
CA SER A 172 21.19 16.05 -11.00
C SER A 172 22.36 16.11 -10.01
N ARG A 173 22.20 16.87 -8.92
CA ARG A 173 23.15 16.92 -7.80
C ARG A 173 22.40 16.94 -6.48
N LEU A 174 22.79 16.04 -5.57
CA LEU A 174 22.33 16.01 -4.19
C LEU A 174 23.52 16.20 -3.27
N THR A 175 23.53 17.31 -2.53
CA THR A 175 24.60 17.62 -1.58
C THR A 175 24.05 17.54 -0.17
N TYR A 176 24.73 16.78 0.69
CA TYR A 176 24.41 16.76 2.11
C TYR A 176 24.99 18.01 2.76
N LEU A 177 24.13 18.80 3.38
CA LEU A 177 24.57 19.98 4.11
C LEU A 177 24.92 19.55 5.53
N PHE A 178 26.17 19.76 5.94
CA PHE A 178 26.57 19.71 7.34
C PHE A 178 25.86 20.85 8.08
N SER A 179 24.68 20.55 8.57
CA SER A 179 23.83 21.45 9.33
C SER A 179 23.77 20.92 10.76
N SER A 180 24.28 21.71 11.70
CA SER A 180 24.11 21.50 13.15
C SER A 180 22.63 21.50 13.59
N LYS A 181 21.72 21.94 12.70
CA LYS A 181 20.27 22.02 12.89
C LYS A 181 19.54 20.79 12.36
N LEU A 182 19.96 19.58 12.75
CA LEU A 182 18.96 18.51 12.91
C LEU A 182 17.95 19.02 13.96
N LYS A 183 16.66 19.10 13.63
CA LYS A 183 15.61 19.38 14.64
C LYS A 183 15.82 18.43 15.82
N ILE A 184 15.60 18.89 17.05
CA ILE A 184 15.83 18.13 18.30
C ILE A 184 15.27 16.69 18.18
N ILE A 185 14.06 16.53 17.66
CA ILE A 185 13.42 15.22 17.43
C ILE A 185 14.21 14.33 16.46
N GLY A 186 14.77 14.89 15.39
CA GLY A 186 15.61 14.14 14.44
C GLY A 186 16.91 13.64 15.07
N LYS A 187 17.57 14.47 15.89
CA LYS A 187 18.75 14.05 16.69
C LYS A 187 18.38 12.93 17.65
N ILE A 188 17.26 13.07 18.36
CA ILE A 188 16.75 12.05 19.27
C ILE A 188 16.49 10.73 18.53
N ARG A 189 15.78 10.75 17.39
CA ARG A 189 15.52 9.54 16.59
C ARG A 189 16.81 8.87 16.14
N GLN A 190 17.80 9.64 15.69
CA GLN A 190 19.08 9.10 15.26
C GLN A 190 19.89 8.52 16.42
N ASN A 191 19.88 9.18 17.58
CA ASN A 191 20.54 8.67 18.79
C ASN A 191 19.89 7.36 19.26
N ILE A 192 18.55 7.30 19.30
CA ILE A 192 17.78 6.08 19.59
C ILE A 192 18.15 4.98 18.59
N LYS A 193 18.18 5.30 17.30
CA LYS A 193 18.55 4.34 16.24
C LYS A 193 19.94 3.76 16.45
N ARG A 194 20.93 4.60 16.76
CA ARG A 194 22.31 4.16 17.04
C ARG A 194 22.40 3.30 18.31
N HIS A 195 21.66 3.64 19.36
CA HIS A 195 21.66 2.86 20.62
C HIS A 195 20.94 1.52 20.49
N ILE A 196 19.85 1.45 19.71
CA ILE A 196 19.08 0.21 19.56
C ILE A 196 19.73 -0.70 18.52
N LEU A 197 20.14 -0.17 17.36
CA LEU A 197 20.73 -0.95 16.26
C LEU A 197 22.26 -1.04 16.36
N VAL A 198 22.78 -1.44 17.52
CA VAL A 198 24.22 -1.75 17.66
C VAL A 198 24.62 -2.86 16.67
N ASN A 199 23.78 -3.90 16.57
CA ASN A 199 23.82 -4.87 15.46
C ASN A 199 22.47 -4.86 14.74
N LYS A 200 22.50 -5.00 13.41
CA LYS A 200 21.28 -5.15 12.60
C LYS A 200 20.72 -6.56 12.78
N ASP A 201 19.71 -6.69 13.63
CA ASP A 201 18.92 -7.91 13.76
C ASP A 201 17.42 -7.60 13.85
N ALA A 202 16.60 -8.62 13.55
CA ALA A 202 15.14 -8.47 13.50
C ALA A 202 14.52 -7.98 14.83
N PRO A 203 14.93 -8.47 16.02
CA PRO A 203 14.38 -7.99 17.29
C PRO A 203 14.64 -6.51 17.54
N ARG A 204 15.85 -6.02 17.31
CA ARG A 204 16.19 -4.60 17.49
C ARG A 204 15.48 -3.72 16.46
N ALA A 205 15.27 -4.24 15.26
CA ALA A 205 14.46 -3.57 14.25
C ALA A 205 12.99 -3.41 14.71
N LEU A 206 12.41 -4.44 15.34
CA LEU A 206 11.07 -4.36 15.93
C LEU A 206 11.01 -3.37 17.11
N MET A 207 12.02 -3.36 17.99
CA MET A 207 12.13 -2.39 19.09
C MET A 207 12.16 -0.95 18.57
N LEU A 208 12.97 -0.69 17.54
CA LEU A 208 13.05 0.62 16.89
C LEU A 208 11.71 1.02 16.26
N GLY A 209 11.05 0.08 15.59
CA GLY A 209 9.73 0.27 14.98
C GLY A 209 8.65 0.61 16.01
N ALA A 210 8.55 -0.15 17.11
CA ALA A 210 7.57 0.10 18.17
C ALA A 210 7.79 1.46 18.88
N LEU A 211 9.05 1.86 19.09
CA LEU A 211 9.36 3.10 19.80
C LEU A 211 9.26 4.35 18.91
N THR A 212 9.68 4.26 17.65
CA THR A 212 9.83 5.44 16.78
C THR A 212 9.00 5.41 15.49
N GLY A 213 8.40 4.27 15.16
CA GLY A 213 7.77 4.03 13.85
C GLY A 213 8.76 3.87 12.70
N ASP A 214 10.06 3.81 12.97
CA ASP A 214 11.07 3.53 11.94
C ASP A 214 11.16 2.02 11.68
N ILE A 215 10.55 1.61 10.56
CA ILE A 215 10.53 0.21 10.08
C ILE A 215 11.63 -0.06 9.04
N SER A 216 12.57 0.86 8.82
CA SER A 216 13.62 0.74 7.79
C SER A 216 14.58 -0.42 8.03
N ALA A 217 14.75 -0.84 9.29
CA ALA A 217 15.62 -1.95 9.66
C ALA A 217 14.92 -3.32 9.63
N ILE A 218 13.60 -3.36 9.43
CA ILE A 218 12.83 -4.61 9.39
C ILE A 218 12.92 -5.17 7.97
N SER A 219 13.40 -6.40 7.85
CA SER A 219 13.49 -7.11 6.57
C SER A 219 12.10 -7.35 5.98
N ASP A 220 12.00 -7.49 4.65
CA ASP A 220 10.70 -7.75 4.02
C ASP A 220 10.14 -9.14 4.40
N THR A 221 11.01 -10.11 4.66
CA THR A 221 10.63 -11.42 5.21
C THR A 221 10.00 -11.31 6.60
N ASP A 222 10.55 -10.48 7.49
CA ASP A 222 9.97 -10.28 8.83
C ASP A 222 8.64 -9.53 8.76
N LYS A 223 8.52 -8.55 7.86
CA LYS A 223 7.24 -7.86 7.60
C LYS A 223 6.20 -8.86 7.12
N ASP A 224 6.52 -9.72 6.16
CA ASP A 224 5.59 -10.72 5.65
C ASP A 224 5.15 -11.70 6.75
N ASN A 225 6.08 -12.20 7.58
CA ASN A 225 5.75 -13.09 8.69
C ASN A 225 4.81 -12.43 9.71
N LEU A 226 5.16 -11.23 10.18
CA LEU A 226 4.33 -10.48 11.12
C LEU A 226 2.98 -10.08 10.47
N ARG A 227 2.92 -9.77 9.17
CA ARG A 227 1.68 -9.39 8.46
C ARG A 227 0.72 -10.55 8.46
N SER A 228 1.27 -11.72 8.20
CA SER A 228 0.50 -12.92 7.92
C SER A 228 0.09 -13.63 9.22
N ALA A 229 0.83 -13.41 10.31
CA ALA A 229 0.40 -13.71 11.67
C ALA A 229 -0.64 -12.71 12.25
N GLY A 230 -0.91 -11.59 11.57
CA GLY A 230 -1.89 -10.56 12.00
C GLY A 230 -1.31 -9.44 12.87
N LEU A 231 0.02 -9.37 13.00
CA LEU A 231 0.76 -8.46 13.87
C LEU A 231 1.34 -7.22 13.15
N ALA A 232 0.86 -6.87 11.96
CA ALA A 232 1.32 -5.70 11.22
C ALA A 232 1.24 -4.38 12.02
N HIS A 233 0.27 -4.29 12.92
CA HIS A 233 0.03 -3.14 13.80
C HIS A 233 0.98 -3.07 15.02
N MET A 234 1.86 -4.06 15.21
CA MET A 234 2.88 -4.08 16.26
C MET A 234 4.19 -3.45 15.83
N TRP A 235 4.58 -3.56 14.55
CA TRP A 235 5.78 -2.86 14.04
C TRP A 235 5.47 -1.43 13.59
N SER A 236 4.22 -1.16 13.22
CA SER A 236 3.75 0.16 12.82
C SER A 236 3.07 0.82 14.02
N VAL A 237 3.52 2.02 14.38
CA VAL A 237 3.00 2.70 15.57
C VAL A 237 1.48 2.88 15.45
N SER A 238 0.77 2.39 16.46
CA SER A 238 -0.68 2.29 16.51
C SER A 238 -1.24 2.90 17.79
N GLY A 239 -2.56 2.97 17.91
CA GLY A 239 -3.20 3.49 19.12
C GLY A 239 -2.95 2.65 20.37
N LEU A 240 -2.58 1.37 20.20
CA LEU A 240 -2.17 0.50 21.30
C LEU A 240 -0.88 1.01 21.96
N HIS A 241 0.08 1.50 21.17
CA HIS A 241 1.33 2.08 21.70
C HIS A 241 1.06 3.33 22.55
N VAL A 242 0.13 4.18 22.09
CA VAL A 242 -0.33 5.34 22.87
C VAL A 242 -1.00 4.90 24.17
N GLY A 243 -1.84 3.86 24.13
CA GLY A 243 -2.46 3.29 25.32
C GLY A 243 -1.43 2.78 26.33
N VAL A 244 -0.41 2.05 25.87
CA VAL A 244 0.72 1.58 26.69
C VAL A 244 1.44 2.76 27.36
N ILE A 245 1.75 3.82 26.60
CA ILE A 245 2.41 5.02 27.14
C ILE A 245 1.55 5.68 28.22
N VAL A 246 0.26 5.87 27.97
CA VAL A 246 -0.66 6.48 28.95
C VAL A 246 -0.73 5.65 30.23
N LEU A 247 -0.92 4.34 30.12
CA LEU A 247 -1.04 3.46 31.28
C LEU A 247 0.27 3.40 32.08
N GLY A 248 1.42 3.27 31.40
CA GLY A 248 2.73 3.23 32.04
C GLY A 248 3.07 4.53 32.76
N LEU A 249 2.83 5.68 32.13
CA LEU A 249 3.08 6.99 32.75
C LEU A 249 2.13 7.24 33.93
N LEU A 250 0.84 6.94 33.80
CA LEU A 250 -0.08 7.08 34.92
C LEU A 250 0.27 6.16 36.08
N PHE A 251 0.76 4.94 35.82
CA PHE A 251 1.23 4.03 36.85
C PHE A 251 2.41 4.63 37.63
N ILE A 252 3.44 5.12 36.91
CA ILE A 252 4.62 5.75 37.52
C ILE A 252 4.23 7.00 38.32
N LEU A 253 3.42 7.90 37.73
CA LEU A 253 3.03 9.16 38.38
C LEU A 253 2.12 8.95 39.58
N ARG A 254 1.29 7.90 39.58
CA ARG A 254 0.51 7.49 40.76
C ARG A 254 1.40 6.90 41.85
N PHE A 255 2.40 6.11 41.49
CA PHE A 255 3.39 5.61 42.44
C PHE A 255 4.15 6.76 43.12
N LEU A 256 4.48 7.81 42.35
CA LEU A 256 5.08 9.05 42.85
C LEU A 256 4.08 10.00 43.55
N LYS A 257 2.84 9.55 43.83
CA LYS A 257 1.78 10.32 44.52
C LYS A 257 1.52 11.71 43.90
N SER A 258 1.71 11.86 42.59
CA SER A 258 1.51 13.14 41.88
C SER A 258 0.04 13.54 41.81
N SER A 259 -0.25 14.85 41.82
CA SER A 259 -1.63 15.37 41.71
C SER A 259 -2.27 15.01 40.35
N PRO A 260 -3.60 14.80 40.27
CA PRO A 260 -4.27 14.45 39.01
C PRO A 260 -4.03 15.47 37.89
N ARG A 261 -3.96 16.77 38.20
CA ARG A 261 -3.67 17.82 37.22
C ARG A 261 -2.28 17.68 36.62
N LEU A 262 -1.28 17.43 37.47
CA LEU A 262 0.10 17.18 37.02
C LEU A 262 0.17 15.91 36.16
N GLN A 263 -0.55 14.85 36.52
CA GLN A 263 -0.64 13.63 35.73
C GLN A 263 -1.13 13.91 34.30
N ILE A 264 -2.18 14.71 34.13
CA ILE A 264 -2.69 15.06 32.79
C ILE A 264 -1.68 15.88 32.01
N ILE A 265 -1.09 16.90 32.62
CA ILE A 265 -0.13 17.78 31.93
C ILE A 265 1.06 16.95 31.43
N LEU A 266 1.64 16.11 32.30
CA LEU A 266 2.78 15.28 31.93
C LEU A 266 2.40 14.25 30.86
N VAL A 267 1.26 13.57 30.98
CA VAL A 267 0.80 12.63 29.95
C VAL A 267 0.54 13.35 28.63
N ALA A 268 -0.11 14.52 28.62
CA ALA A 268 -0.36 15.28 27.41
C ALA A 268 0.96 15.71 26.71
N LEU A 269 1.93 16.22 27.47
CA LEU A 269 3.26 16.57 26.96
C LEU A 269 3.99 15.34 26.40
N SER A 270 3.97 14.21 27.10
CA SER A 270 4.56 12.96 26.61
C SER A 270 3.89 12.45 25.34
N LEU A 271 2.57 12.59 25.21
CA LEU A 271 1.83 12.20 24.01
C LEU A 271 2.12 13.11 22.81
N LEU A 272 2.28 14.42 23.04
CA LEU A 272 2.73 15.36 22.00
C LEU A 272 4.15 15.02 21.55
N PHE A 273 5.05 14.75 22.49
CA PHE A 273 6.41 14.31 22.19
C PHE A 273 6.43 12.99 21.40
N TYR A 274 5.66 11.98 21.81
CA TYR A 274 5.56 10.71 21.11
C TYR A 274 4.94 10.83 19.72
N SER A 275 3.93 11.69 19.57
CA SER A 275 3.33 12.01 18.27
C SER A 275 4.39 12.61 17.34
N ALA A 276 5.23 13.51 17.85
CA ALA A 276 6.33 14.07 17.06
C ALA A 276 7.43 13.04 16.75
N LEU A 277 7.77 12.17 17.72
CA LEU A 277 8.75 11.09 17.56
C LEU A 277 8.34 10.10 16.48
N SER A 278 7.06 9.73 16.44
CA SER A 278 6.47 8.83 15.42
C SER A 278 6.23 9.51 14.06
N GLY A 279 6.57 10.80 13.92
CA GLY A 279 6.36 11.55 12.67
C GLY A 279 4.90 11.94 12.42
N PHE A 280 4.12 12.14 13.48
CA PHE A 280 2.71 12.52 13.46
C PHE A 280 1.83 11.52 12.71
N ALA A 281 2.10 10.22 12.91
CA ALA A 281 1.31 9.15 12.31
C ALA A 281 -0.19 9.30 12.68
N PRO A 282 -1.14 9.20 11.73
CA PRO A 282 -2.56 9.45 11.99
C PRO A 282 -3.18 8.63 13.14
N PRO A 283 -2.88 7.32 13.29
CA PRO A 283 -3.38 6.54 14.44
C PRO A 283 -2.89 7.08 15.79
N VAL A 284 -1.65 7.60 15.84
CA VAL A 284 -1.06 8.16 17.06
C VAL A 284 -1.75 9.46 17.43
N LEU A 285 -1.88 10.38 16.46
CA LEU A 285 -2.58 11.65 16.66
C LEU A 285 -4.00 11.44 17.20
N ARG A 286 -4.79 10.56 16.55
CA ARG A 286 -6.15 10.23 16.99
C ARG A 286 -6.17 9.70 18.41
N SER A 287 -5.27 8.78 18.73
CA SER A 287 -5.17 8.18 20.07
C SER A 287 -4.76 9.19 21.13
N SER A 288 -3.81 10.07 20.81
CA SER A 288 -3.32 11.12 21.70
C SER A 288 -4.42 12.14 22.01
N VAL A 289 -5.11 12.65 20.99
CA VAL A 289 -6.24 13.59 21.15
C VAL A 289 -7.34 12.94 22.00
N MET A 290 -7.74 11.70 21.67
CA MET A 290 -8.77 10.99 22.41
C MET A 290 -8.36 10.74 23.88
N ALA A 291 -7.11 10.36 24.14
CA ALA A 291 -6.61 10.15 25.49
C ALA A 291 -6.64 11.43 26.32
N ILE A 292 -6.15 12.56 25.77
CA ILE A 292 -6.18 13.87 26.42
C ILE A 292 -7.63 14.27 26.74
N MET A 293 -8.56 14.10 25.79
CA MET A 293 -9.97 14.41 26.02
C MET A 293 -10.60 13.57 27.15
N LEU A 294 -10.31 12.27 27.18
CA LEU A 294 -10.83 11.37 28.23
C LEU A 294 -10.24 11.68 29.60
N LEU A 295 -8.98 12.10 29.67
CA LEU A 295 -8.34 12.55 30.90
C LEU A 295 -8.95 13.88 31.39
N LEU A 296 -9.16 14.85 30.50
CA LEU A 296 -9.82 16.10 30.84
C LEU A 296 -11.26 15.88 31.33
N ALA A 297 -11.99 14.95 30.70
CA ALA A 297 -13.32 14.57 31.16
C ALA A 297 -13.28 13.97 32.58
N TRP A 298 -12.25 13.18 32.89
CA TRP A 298 -12.06 12.58 34.22
C TRP A 298 -11.83 13.60 35.32
N ILE A 299 -10.96 14.60 35.13
CA ILE A 299 -10.75 15.66 36.13
C ILE A 299 -11.98 16.53 36.33
N ASN A 300 -12.75 16.76 35.26
CA ASN A 300 -13.96 17.58 35.33
C ASN A 300 -15.19 16.81 35.88
N GLY A 301 -15.01 15.59 36.42
CA GLY A 301 -16.10 14.76 36.94
C GLY A 301 -17.15 14.35 35.90
N ARG A 302 -16.84 14.46 34.60
CA ARG A 302 -17.77 14.14 33.52
C ARG A 302 -17.76 12.65 33.23
N LYS A 303 -18.94 12.10 32.87
CA LYS A 303 -19.05 10.70 32.41
C LYS A 303 -18.17 10.49 31.17
N LYS A 304 -17.29 9.49 31.22
CA LYS A 304 -16.41 9.11 30.10
C LYS A 304 -17.27 8.51 28.98
N ASN A 305 -17.29 9.15 27.82
CA ASN A 305 -17.93 8.60 26.63
C ASN A 305 -16.90 8.45 25.51
N ILE A 306 -16.54 7.20 25.23
CA ILE A 306 -15.52 6.83 24.25
C ILE A 306 -15.98 7.18 22.82
N LEU A 307 -17.27 7.04 22.50
CA LEU A 307 -17.81 7.37 21.18
C LEU A 307 -17.77 8.88 20.91
N THR A 308 -18.15 9.69 21.91
CA THR A 308 -18.03 11.15 21.80
C THR A 308 -16.56 11.57 21.66
N ALA A 309 -15.66 10.94 22.42
CA ALA A 309 -14.23 11.21 22.31
C ALA A 309 -13.67 10.80 20.93
N LEU A 310 -14.12 9.67 20.36
CA LEU A 310 -13.77 9.26 19.00
C LEU A 310 -14.27 10.28 17.98
N ALA A 311 -15.55 10.63 18.01
CA ALA A 311 -16.14 11.55 17.03
C ALA A 311 -15.50 12.95 17.11
N ALA A 312 -15.25 13.46 18.32
CA ALA A 312 -14.58 14.72 18.52
C ALA A 312 -13.10 14.67 18.08
N SER A 313 -12.38 13.57 18.34
CA SER A 313 -11.01 13.41 17.85
C SER A 313 -10.94 13.42 16.33
N MET A 314 -11.88 12.75 15.66
CA MET A 314 -11.98 12.77 14.20
C MET A 314 -12.31 14.17 13.69
N PHE A 315 -13.26 14.86 14.31
CA PHE A 315 -13.61 16.23 13.96
C PHE A 315 -12.41 17.18 14.03
N ILE A 316 -11.67 17.17 15.15
CA ILE A 316 -10.48 18.01 15.35
C ILE A 316 -9.42 17.71 14.29
N LEU A 317 -9.17 16.43 14.01
CA LEU A 317 -8.15 16.03 13.05
C LEU A 317 -8.54 16.33 11.60
N LEU A 318 -9.83 16.21 11.24
CA LEU A 318 -10.32 16.52 9.90
C LEU A 318 -10.42 18.03 9.63
N ILE A 319 -10.59 18.85 10.68
CA ILE A 319 -10.41 20.31 10.56
C ILE A 319 -8.94 20.65 10.31
N TYR A 320 -8.04 19.98 11.01
CA TYR A 320 -6.60 20.20 10.84
C TYR A 320 -6.10 19.73 9.47
N ASP A 321 -6.55 18.57 9.01
CA ASP A 321 -6.20 18.01 7.71
C ASP A 321 -7.31 17.07 7.18
N PRO A 322 -8.17 17.52 6.25
CA PRO A 322 -9.25 16.69 5.70
C PRO A 322 -8.72 15.48 4.94
N PHE A 323 -7.47 15.52 4.44
CA PHE A 323 -6.89 14.38 3.73
C PHE A 323 -6.57 13.18 4.62
N MET A 324 -6.56 13.34 5.95
CA MET A 324 -6.43 12.21 6.88
C MET A 324 -7.54 11.17 6.67
N LEU A 325 -8.73 11.59 6.21
CA LEU A 325 -9.85 10.70 5.88
C LEU A 325 -9.48 9.64 4.83
N PHE A 326 -8.54 9.93 3.95
CA PHE A 326 -8.11 9.02 2.89
C PHE A 326 -6.91 8.15 3.29
N SER A 327 -6.37 8.35 4.49
CA SER A 327 -5.27 7.51 4.98
C SER A 327 -5.81 6.20 5.54
N LEU A 328 -5.36 5.07 4.98
CA LEU A 328 -5.82 3.74 5.38
C LEU A 328 -5.63 3.49 6.88
N SER A 329 -4.50 3.93 7.45
CA SER A 329 -4.21 3.81 8.88
C SER A 329 -5.21 4.56 9.77
N PHE A 330 -5.70 5.73 9.34
CA PHE A 330 -6.69 6.50 10.09
C PHE A 330 -8.06 5.83 10.05
N ILE A 331 -8.50 5.39 8.86
CA ILE A 331 -9.77 4.68 8.67
C ILE A 331 -9.78 3.41 9.53
N LEU A 332 -8.76 2.56 9.39
CA LEU A 332 -8.66 1.31 10.15
C LEU A 332 -8.64 1.56 11.67
N SER A 333 -7.93 2.61 12.13
CA SER A 333 -7.91 2.95 13.57
C SER A 333 -9.27 3.41 14.09
N CYS A 334 -10.01 4.22 13.33
CA CYS A 334 -11.31 4.72 13.77
C CYS A 334 -12.36 3.60 13.75
N LEU A 335 -12.34 2.78 12.70
CA LEU A 335 -13.24 1.66 12.52
C LEU A 335 -13.03 0.58 13.59
N ALA A 336 -11.77 0.25 13.92
CA ALA A 336 -11.45 -0.69 14.98
C ALA A 336 -12.04 -0.25 16.34
N ILE A 337 -11.89 1.03 16.71
CA ILE A 337 -12.45 1.56 17.96
C ILE A 337 -13.98 1.60 17.92
N PHE A 338 -14.58 2.00 16.78
CA PHE A 338 -16.03 2.00 16.62
C PHE A 338 -16.61 0.60 16.85
N PHE A 339 -16.11 -0.43 16.16
CA PHE A 339 -16.59 -1.80 16.34
C PHE A 339 -16.20 -2.41 17.69
N LEU A 340 -15.07 -2.02 18.28
CA LEU A 340 -14.73 -2.42 19.65
C LEU A 340 -15.80 -1.95 20.63
N ILE A 341 -16.24 -0.68 20.54
CA ILE A 341 -17.27 -0.12 21.45
C ILE A 341 -18.61 -0.85 21.30
N TYR A 342 -19.04 -1.14 20.06
CA TYR A 342 -20.36 -1.70 19.81
C TYR A 342 -20.40 -3.23 19.91
N LEU A 343 -19.40 -3.93 19.39
CA LEU A 343 -19.42 -5.38 19.22
C LEU A 343 -18.77 -6.13 20.38
N SER A 344 -17.79 -5.54 21.07
CA SER A 344 -17.10 -6.21 22.20
C SER A 344 -18.05 -6.60 23.34
N PRO A 345 -19.02 -5.78 23.77
CA PRO A 345 -19.94 -6.20 24.84
C PRO A 345 -20.81 -7.41 24.45
N ILE A 346 -21.25 -7.47 23.19
CA ILE A 346 -22.06 -8.59 22.69
C ILE A 346 -21.24 -9.87 22.63
N ILE A 347 -20.02 -9.79 22.09
CA ILE A 347 -19.12 -10.94 22.04
C ILE A 347 -18.79 -11.39 23.46
N PHE A 348 -18.61 -10.45 24.39
CA PHE A 348 -18.42 -10.76 25.80
C PHE A 348 -19.60 -11.58 26.32
N ASP A 349 -20.85 -11.13 26.17
CA ASP A 349 -22.01 -11.88 26.66
C ASP A 349 -22.18 -13.26 26.01
N LEU A 350 -21.77 -13.40 24.74
CA LEU A 350 -21.75 -14.70 24.03
C LEU A 350 -20.70 -15.66 24.59
N LEU A 351 -19.57 -15.16 25.05
CA LEU A 351 -18.44 -15.94 25.59
C LEU A 351 -18.53 -16.15 27.12
N LYS A 352 -19.74 -16.14 27.70
CA LYS A 352 -19.91 -16.15 29.17
C LYS A 352 -19.36 -17.37 29.89
N ASP A 353 -19.22 -18.49 29.19
CA ASP A 353 -18.74 -19.75 29.77
C ASP A 353 -17.19 -19.81 29.84
N LEU A 354 -16.48 -18.77 29.37
CA LEU A 354 -15.02 -18.65 29.43
C LEU A 354 -14.53 -17.83 30.64
N PRO A 355 -13.28 -18.06 31.12
CA PRO A 355 -12.66 -17.26 32.17
C PRO A 355 -12.63 -15.75 31.83
N SER A 356 -12.90 -14.89 32.82
CA SER A 356 -13.08 -13.44 32.62
C SER A 356 -11.93 -12.75 31.86
N LYS A 357 -10.68 -13.14 32.13
CA LYS A 357 -9.49 -12.62 31.43
C LYS A 357 -9.48 -13.00 29.94
N LEU A 358 -9.72 -14.27 29.65
CA LEU A 358 -9.74 -14.80 28.27
C LEU A 358 -10.93 -14.24 27.49
N LYS A 359 -12.09 -14.18 28.14
CA LYS A 359 -13.33 -13.60 27.64
C LYS A 359 -13.14 -12.14 27.21
N ASN A 360 -12.51 -11.32 28.06
CA ASN A 360 -12.18 -9.94 27.72
C ASN A 360 -11.24 -9.84 26.51
N ALA A 361 -10.16 -10.61 26.51
CA ALA A 361 -9.16 -10.57 25.44
C ALA A 361 -9.73 -11.00 24.07
N LEU A 362 -10.53 -12.08 24.05
CA LEU A 362 -11.21 -12.56 22.85
C LEU A 362 -12.24 -11.55 22.35
N SER A 363 -13.05 -10.98 23.25
CA SER A 363 -14.11 -10.03 22.87
C SER A 363 -13.55 -8.79 22.19
N VAL A 364 -12.48 -8.22 22.76
CA VAL A 364 -11.80 -7.06 22.20
C VAL A 364 -11.16 -7.40 20.84
N SER A 365 -10.46 -8.53 20.76
CA SER A 365 -9.74 -8.94 19.55
C SER A 365 -10.69 -9.27 18.40
N LEU A 366 -11.76 -10.02 18.66
CA LEU A 366 -12.77 -10.37 17.67
C LEU A 366 -13.56 -9.14 17.20
N ALA A 367 -13.95 -8.25 18.13
CA ALA A 367 -14.69 -7.03 17.77
C ALA A 367 -13.89 -6.14 16.82
N ALA A 368 -12.61 -5.91 17.12
CA ALA A 368 -11.73 -5.16 16.25
C ALA A 368 -11.55 -5.86 14.90
N GLN A 369 -11.26 -7.16 14.90
CA GLN A 369 -11.01 -7.95 13.69
C GLN A 369 -12.21 -7.98 12.75
N ILE A 370 -13.41 -8.22 13.26
CA ILE A 370 -14.66 -8.19 12.48
C ILE A 370 -14.85 -6.80 11.86
N GLY A 371 -14.61 -5.74 12.64
CA GLY A 371 -14.72 -4.37 12.15
C GLY A 371 -13.79 -4.07 10.98
N VAL A 372 -12.50 -4.43 11.08
CA VAL A 372 -11.49 -4.05 10.08
C VAL A 372 -11.29 -5.06 8.94
N ALA A 373 -11.75 -6.30 9.12
CA ALA A 373 -11.52 -7.42 8.21
C ALA A 373 -11.81 -7.10 6.73
N PRO A 374 -12.95 -6.48 6.35
CA PRO A 374 -13.25 -6.24 4.94
C PRO A 374 -12.31 -5.25 4.29
N LEU A 375 -11.91 -4.19 5.00
CA LEU A 375 -10.95 -3.22 4.47
C LEU A 375 -9.54 -3.80 4.40
N ILE A 376 -9.16 -4.63 5.38
CA ILE A 376 -7.88 -5.35 5.32
C ILE A 376 -7.88 -6.29 4.11
N GLY A 377 -8.94 -7.07 3.90
CA GLY A 377 -9.09 -7.94 2.73
C GLY A 377 -9.07 -7.16 1.41
N LEU A 378 -9.79 -6.03 1.34
CA LEU A 378 -9.82 -5.15 0.16
C LEU A 378 -8.45 -4.56 -0.18
N CYS A 379 -7.73 -4.04 0.83
CA CYS A 379 -6.48 -3.30 0.59
C CYS A 379 -5.24 -4.19 0.53
N PHE A 380 -5.22 -5.28 1.31
CA PHE A 380 -4.05 -6.13 1.47
C PHE A 380 -4.19 -7.51 0.84
N GLY A 381 -5.39 -7.90 0.39
CA GLY A 381 -5.67 -9.19 -0.25
C GLY A 381 -5.52 -10.41 0.68
N GLN A 382 -5.16 -10.20 1.94
CA GLN A 382 -4.96 -11.27 2.90
C GLN A 382 -5.58 -10.91 4.24
N LEU A 383 -6.18 -11.90 4.89
CA LEU A 383 -6.68 -11.77 6.26
C LEU A 383 -6.12 -12.91 7.09
N SER A 384 -5.45 -12.55 8.18
CA SER A 384 -4.89 -13.50 9.12
C SER A 384 -6.00 -14.06 10.00
N LEU A 385 -6.23 -15.37 9.90
CA LEU A 385 -7.15 -16.10 10.77
C LEU A 385 -6.53 -16.31 12.16
N SER A 386 -5.20 -16.45 12.22
CA SER A 386 -4.47 -16.59 13.48
C SER A 386 -4.43 -15.29 14.30
N ALA A 387 -4.77 -14.14 13.70
CA ALA A 387 -4.66 -12.83 14.33
C ALA A 387 -5.27 -12.76 15.74
N VAL A 388 -6.43 -13.38 15.97
CA VAL A 388 -7.09 -13.37 17.29
C VAL A 388 -6.23 -14.06 18.34
N VAL A 389 -5.77 -15.27 18.06
CA VAL A 389 -4.93 -16.06 18.99
C VAL A 389 -3.58 -15.39 19.18
N VAL A 390 -2.96 -14.97 18.08
CA VAL A 390 -1.65 -14.32 18.08
C VAL A 390 -1.69 -13.01 18.85
N ASN A 391 -2.76 -12.21 18.73
CA ASN A 391 -2.93 -10.98 19.50
C ASN A 391 -3.00 -11.26 21.01
N ILE A 392 -3.71 -12.30 21.44
CA ILE A 392 -3.79 -12.68 22.86
C ILE A 392 -2.40 -13.02 23.41
N LEU A 393 -1.56 -13.68 22.63
CA LEU A 393 -0.21 -14.09 23.04
C LEU A 393 0.83 -12.96 22.96
N ALA A 394 0.78 -12.13 21.91
CA ALA A 394 1.83 -11.16 21.57
C ALA A 394 1.55 -9.75 22.11
N VAL A 395 0.30 -9.28 22.14
CA VAL A 395 -0.04 -7.91 22.58
C VAL A 395 0.40 -7.63 24.02
N PRO A 396 0.25 -8.54 25.00
CA PRO A 396 0.73 -8.30 26.36
C PRO A 396 2.23 -8.01 26.44
N ALA A 397 3.04 -8.53 25.51
CA ALA A 397 4.48 -8.30 25.46
C ALA A 397 4.84 -6.91 24.91
N LEU A 398 3.93 -6.18 24.28
CA LEU A 398 4.21 -4.85 23.72
C LEU A 398 4.55 -3.82 24.79
N GLY A 399 3.85 -3.84 25.92
CA GLY A 399 4.10 -2.94 27.05
C GLY A 399 5.52 -3.09 27.60
N PRO A 400 5.91 -4.29 28.06
CA PRO A 400 7.28 -4.60 28.48
C PRO A 400 8.31 -4.31 27.38
N LEU A 401 8.04 -4.67 26.12
CA LEU A 401 8.91 -4.34 24.99
C LEU A 401 9.22 -2.85 24.94
N MET A 402 8.19 -2.00 24.92
CA MET A 402 8.38 -0.54 24.83
C MET A 402 9.10 0.02 26.07
N PHE A 403 8.72 -0.42 27.26
CA PHE A 403 9.34 0.02 28.51
C PHE A 403 10.82 -0.35 28.56
N PHE A 404 11.15 -1.63 28.40
CA PHE A 404 12.54 -2.08 28.46
C PHE A 404 13.36 -1.63 27.25
N THR A 405 12.77 -1.35 26.09
CA THR A 405 13.53 -0.72 24.99
C THR A 405 14.18 0.60 25.41
N VAL A 406 13.53 1.37 26.29
CA VAL A 406 14.07 2.64 26.80
C VAL A 406 15.05 2.43 27.94
N PHE A 407 14.71 1.58 28.92
CA PHE A 407 15.50 1.45 30.16
C PHE A 407 16.57 0.35 30.13
N SER A 408 16.36 -0.73 29.37
CA SER A 408 17.27 -1.87 29.24
C SER A 408 17.07 -2.57 27.88
N PRO A 409 17.69 -2.07 26.80
CA PRO A 409 17.49 -2.60 25.44
C PRO A 409 17.72 -4.11 25.34
N THR A 410 18.62 -4.66 26.16
CA THR A 410 18.87 -6.11 26.25
C THR A 410 17.65 -6.89 26.72
N ILE A 411 16.92 -6.39 27.71
CA ILE A 411 15.65 -6.99 28.17
C ILE A 411 14.55 -6.74 27.13
N GLY A 412 14.50 -5.54 26.54
CA GLY A 412 13.55 -5.23 25.45
C GLY A 412 13.66 -6.21 24.28
N ARG A 413 14.89 -6.61 23.93
CA ARG A 413 15.17 -7.62 22.91
C ARG A 413 14.52 -8.98 23.20
N VAL A 414 14.41 -9.41 24.46
CA VAL A 414 13.76 -10.68 24.83
C VAL A 414 12.28 -10.66 24.45
N PHE A 415 11.58 -9.57 24.73
CA PHE A 415 10.17 -9.42 24.35
C PHE A 415 10.00 -9.28 22.83
N ALA A 416 10.92 -8.60 22.15
CA ALA A 416 10.92 -8.53 20.69
C ALA A 416 11.11 -9.91 20.04
N LEU A 417 12.05 -10.70 20.57
CA LEU A 417 12.26 -12.09 20.15
C LEU A 417 11.02 -12.96 20.37
N TYR A 418 10.36 -12.82 21.52
CA TYR A 418 9.13 -13.53 21.82
C TYR A 418 8.03 -13.23 20.79
N ILE A 419 7.80 -11.95 20.48
CA ILE A 419 6.82 -11.52 19.47
C ILE A 419 7.17 -12.08 18.08
N LEU A 420 8.43 -11.97 17.67
CA LEU A 420 8.90 -12.49 16.37
C LEU A 420 8.78 -14.01 16.28
N LYS A 421 9.07 -14.74 17.37
CA LYS A 421 8.96 -16.20 17.41
C LYS A 421 7.51 -16.64 17.27
N ILE A 422 6.57 -15.98 17.95
CA ILE A 422 5.13 -16.23 17.75
C ILE A 422 4.76 -15.94 16.31
N ALA A 423 5.17 -14.79 15.77
CA ALA A 423 4.88 -14.43 14.39
C ALA A 423 5.38 -15.48 13.39
N TYR A 424 6.62 -15.94 13.54
CA TYR A 424 7.22 -16.96 12.69
C TYR A 424 6.51 -18.31 12.80
N VAL A 425 6.22 -18.78 14.02
CA VAL A 425 5.51 -20.04 14.26
C VAL A 425 4.14 -20.01 13.60
N PHE A 426 3.35 -18.96 13.87
CA PHE A 426 2.02 -18.84 13.28
C PHE A 426 2.08 -18.59 11.78
N ALA A 427 3.09 -17.89 11.29
CA ALA A 427 3.21 -17.66 9.87
C ALA A 427 3.42 -18.96 9.07
N ASN A 428 4.16 -19.92 9.60
CA ASN A 428 4.41 -21.17 8.87
C ASN A 428 3.22 -22.15 8.84
N PHE A 429 2.13 -21.90 9.57
CA PHE A 429 0.93 -22.72 9.48
C PHE A 429 0.14 -22.42 8.21
N SER A 430 -0.22 -23.46 7.44
CA SER A 430 -0.92 -23.32 6.14
C SER A 430 -2.29 -22.64 6.21
N PHE A 431 -2.87 -22.48 7.40
CA PHE A 431 -4.18 -21.84 7.64
C PHE A 431 -4.11 -20.52 8.42
N SER A 432 -2.91 -20.02 8.73
CA SER A 432 -2.75 -18.79 9.53
C SER A 432 -3.26 -17.54 8.81
N TRP A 433 -3.28 -17.57 7.48
CA TRP A 433 -3.91 -16.56 6.65
C TRP A 433 -4.74 -17.20 5.54
N VAL A 434 -5.82 -16.51 5.18
CA VAL A 434 -6.58 -16.82 3.97
C VAL A 434 -6.33 -15.71 2.96
N TYR A 435 -6.00 -16.16 1.77
CA TYR A 435 -5.85 -15.32 0.61
C TYR A 435 -7.23 -14.97 0.03
N PHE A 436 -7.55 -13.68 -0.10
CA PHE A 436 -8.82 -13.19 -0.65
C PHE A 436 -8.59 -12.49 -1.99
N PRO A 437 -9.08 -13.06 -3.11
CA PRO A 437 -9.09 -12.36 -4.38
C PRO A 437 -9.94 -11.10 -4.24
N THR A 438 -9.52 -10.01 -4.89
CA THR A 438 -10.15 -8.67 -4.89
C THR A 438 -11.58 -8.64 -4.36
N VAL A 439 -11.77 -8.17 -3.12
CA VAL A 439 -13.09 -7.95 -2.54
C VAL A 439 -13.75 -6.81 -3.33
N PRO A 440 -14.90 -7.02 -4.00
CA PRO A 440 -15.56 -5.92 -4.67
C PRO A 440 -16.05 -4.89 -3.65
N ILE A 441 -15.84 -3.61 -3.95
CA ILE A 441 -16.14 -2.50 -3.04
C ILE A 441 -17.59 -2.53 -2.55
N TRP A 442 -18.54 -2.93 -3.41
CA TRP A 442 -19.96 -3.02 -3.03
C TRP A 442 -20.22 -4.05 -1.92
N LEU A 443 -19.45 -5.16 -1.84
CA LEU A 443 -19.57 -6.10 -0.72
C LEU A 443 -19.11 -5.47 0.58
N VAL A 444 -18.03 -4.67 0.55
CA VAL A 444 -17.56 -3.92 1.72
C VAL A 444 -18.62 -2.91 2.16
N VAL A 445 -19.29 -2.25 1.21
CA VAL A 445 -20.38 -1.30 1.49
C VAL A 445 -21.59 -2.01 2.11
N LEU A 446 -21.97 -3.21 1.65
CA LEU A 446 -23.09 -3.98 2.21
C LEU A 446 -22.77 -4.62 3.57
N TYR A 447 -21.51 -4.96 3.81
CA TYR A 447 -21.06 -5.61 5.05
C TYR A 447 -21.33 -4.77 6.29
N TYR A 448 -21.03 -3.47 6.28
CA TYR A 448 -21.17 -2.63 7.47
C TYR A 448 -22.64 -2.44 7.91
N PRO A 449 -23.58 -2.10 7.02
CA PRO A 449 -25.01 -2.09 7.35
C PRO A 449 -25.50 -3.45 7.85
N ALA A 450 -25.06 -4.55 7.25
CA ALA A 450 -25.46 -5.89 7.68
C ALA A 450 -25.03 -6.17 9.13
N ILE A 451 -23.78 -5.88 9.50
CA ILE A 451 -23.32 -6.03 10.89
C ILE A 451 -24.06 -5.10 11.85
N ILE A 452 -24.31 -3.85 11.45
CA ILE A 452 -25.07 -2.90 12.27
C ILE A 452 -26.52 -3.37 12.46
N PHE A 453 -27.13 -3.96 11.43
CA PHE A 453 -28.46 -4.55 11.50
C PHE A 453 -28.50 -5.74 12.46
N VAL A 454 -27.57 -6.68 12.30
CA VAL A 454 -27.38 -7.83 13.19
C VAL A 454 -27.19 -7.36 14.65
N PHE A 455 -26.38 -6.32 14.85
CA PHE A 455 -26.19 -5.67 16.15
C PHE A 455 -27.50 -5.13 16.74
N LYS A 456 -28.27 -4.35 15.97
CA LYS A 456 -29.54 -3.77 16.43
C LYS A 456 -30.56 -4.86 16.77
N TYR A 457 -30.62 -5.91 15.94
CA TYR A 457 -31.49 -7.05 16.15
C TYR A 457 -31.19 -7.76 17.48
N PHE A 458 -29.91 -8.03 17.78
CA PHE A 458 -29.53 -8.71 19.03
C PHE A 458 -29.66 -7.83 20.28
N LYS A 459 -29.51 -6.51 20.16
CA LYS A 459 -29.69 -5.59 21.29
C LYS A 459 -31.15 -5.45 21.72
N GLN A 460 -32.09 -5.55 20.80
CA GLN A 460 -33.51 -5.28 21.05
C GLN A 460 -34.29 -6.49 21.58
N ARG A 461 -33.77 -7.71 21.48
CA ARG A 461 -34.49 -8.89 21.98
C ARG A 461 -33.74 -9.62 23.09
N GLU A 462 -34.45 -9.86 24.18
CA GLU A 462 -34.13 -10.89 25.17
C GLU A 462 -34.41 -12.30 24.59
N ILE A 463 -33.83 -12.63 23.42
CA ILE A 463 -33.92 -14.00 22.88
C ILE A 463 -33.13 -14.92 23.83
N THR A 464 -33.86 -15.76 24.56
CA THR A 464 -33.38 -16.71 25.58
C THR A 464 -32.54 -17.86 25.01
N PHE A 465 -32.64 -18.15 23.71
CA PHE A 465 -31.92 -19.26 23.08
C PHE A 465 -30.58 -18.84 22.45
N ARG A 466 -29.49 -19.23 23.14
CA ARG A 466 -28.06 -19.05 22.78
C ARG A 466 -27.71 -19.55 21.36
N PHE A 467 -28.33 -20.63 20.90
CA PHE A 467 -27.92 -21.34 19.66
C PHE A 467 -28.18 -20.51 18.39
N ASN A 468 -29.31 -19.81 18.31
CA ASN A 468 -29.65 -18.98 17.14
C ASN A 468 -28.73 -17.76 16.98
N ARG A 469 -28.15 -17.23 18.06
CA ARG A 469 -27.28 -16.04 17.99
C ARG A 469 -25.90 -16.39 17.41
N VAL A 470 -25.30 -17.47 17.90
CA VAL A 470 -24.02 -17.97 17.40
C VAL A 470 -24.17 -18.47 15.97
N LEU A 471 -25.25 -19.20 15.67
CA LEU A 471 -25.54 -19.70 14.33
C LEU A 471 -25.67 -18.55 13.32
N ILE A 472 -26.34 -17.43 13.66
CA ILE A 472 -26.45 -16.26 12.77
C ILE A 472 -25.12 -15.54 12.58
N ILE A 473 -24.30 -15.38 13.63
CA ILE A 473 -22.97 -14.74 13.49
C ILE A 473 -22.06 -15.63 12.64
N VAL A 474 -22.10 -16.94 12.88
CA VAL A 474 -21.38 -17.94 12.08
C VAL A 474 -21.93 -17.95 10.65
N LEU A 475 -23.25 -17.88 10.43
CA LEU A 475 -23.83 -17.81 9.09
C LEU A 475 -23.44 -16.51 8.39
N VAL A 476 -23.46 -15.37 9.06
CA VAL A 476 -23.04 -14.09 8.45
C VAL A 476 -21.56 -14.16 8.10
N PHE A 477 -20.72 -14.70 8.99
CA PHE A 477 -19.30 -14.89 8.72
C PHE A 477 -19.06 -15.89 7.58
N VAL A 478 -19.73 -17.04 7.60
CA VAL A 478 -19.63 -18.12 6.60
C VAL A 478 -20.22 -17.67 5.27
N CYS A 479 -21.37 -17.00 5.22
CA CYS A 479 -21.94 -16.43 4.01
C CYS A 479 -21.07 -15.30 3.47
N THR A 480 -20.48 -14.46 4.32
CA THR A 480 -19.50 -13.46 3.88
C THR A 480 -18.29 -14.15 3.25
N VAL A 481 -17.71 -15.17 3.89
CA VAL A 481 -16.54 -15.91 3.39
C VAL A 481 -16.87 -16.75 2.14
N SER A 482 -18.03 -17.39 2.10
CA SER A 482 -18.45 -18.31 1.02
C SER A 482 -18.91 -17.56 -0.21
N PHE A 483 -19.63 -16.44 -0.05
CA PHE A 483 -20.03 -15.58 -1.16
C PHE A 483 -18.82 -14.89 -1.80
N TRP A 484 -17.75 -14.67 -1.04
CA TRP A 484 -16.46 -14.15 -1.55
C TRP A 484 -15.70 -15.17 -2.40
N SER A 485 -15.91 -16.48 -2.18
CA SER A 485 -15.33 -17.54 -3.02
C SER A 485 -16.01 -17.63 -4.40
N LEU A 486 -17.30 -17.27 -4.50
CA LEU A 486 -18.10 -17.37 -5.73
C LEU A 486 -17.76 -16.30 -6.77
N GLY A 487 -17.12 -15.19 -6.39
CA GLY A 487 -16.66 -14.14 -7.30
C GLY A 487 -15.48 -14.52 -8.20
N GLN A 488 -14.94 -15.73 -8.06
CA GLN A 488 -13.79 -16.23 -8.83
C GLN A 488 -14.20 -16.94 -10.13
N ALA A 489 -15.03 -16.31 -10.95
CA ALA A 489 -15.29 -16.82 -12.29
C ALA A 489 -13.96 -16.88 -13.06
N LYS A 490 -13.49 -18.09 -13.36
CA LYS A 490 -12.32 -18.30 -14.21
C LYS A 490 -12.59 -17.65 -15.58
N PRO A 491 -11.64 -16.94 -16.18
CA PRO A 491 -11.87 -16.34 -17.49
C PRO A 491 -12.21 -17.45 -18.50
N ALA A 492 -13.39 -17.36 -19.11
CA ALA A 492 -13.86 -18.32 -20.09
C ALA A 492 -13.07 -18.26 -21.41
N GLY A 493 -12.44 -17.11 -21.69
CA GLY A 493 -11.54 -16.90 -22.84
C GLY A 493 -10.11 -16.56 -22.43
N LEU A 494 -9.32 -16.06 -23.39
CA LEU A 494 -7.96 -15.60 -23.17
C LEU A 494 -7.96 -14.24 -22.45
N LYS A 495 -7.12 -14.12 -21.44
CA LYS A 495 -6.79 -12.85 -20.80
C LYS A 495 -5.27 -12.71 -20.68
N VAL A 496 -4.70 -11.69 -21.29
CA VAL A 496 -3.27 -11.38 -21.24
C VAL A 496 -3.10 -10.06 -20.49
N THR A 497 -2.35 -10.08 -19.40
CA THR A 497 -2.19 -8.96 -18.48
C THR A 497 -0.72 -8.58 -18.36
N PHE A 498 -0.37 -7.40 -18.85
CA PHE A 498 0.94 -6.80 -18.67
C PHE A 498 0.94 -6.06 -17.33
N ILE A 499 1.56 -6.68 -16.32
CA ILE A 499 1.57 -6.18 -14.95
C ILE A 499 2.53 -4.97 -14.91
N ASN A 500 2.07 -3.87 -14.30
CA ASN A 500 2.94 -2.70 -14.12
C ASN A 500 3.92 -2.96 -12.97
N VAL A 501 5.09 -3.52 -13.31
CA VAL A 501 6.18 -3.82 -12.38
C VAL A 501 7.23 -2.71 -12.30
N GLY A 502 6.94 -1.52 -12.86
CA GLY A 502 7.94 -0.49 -13.10
C GLY A 502 8.74 -0.81 -14.36
N GLN A 503 10.07 -0.79 -14.27
CA GLN A 503 10.93 -1.31 -15.34
C GLN A 503 11.03 -2.82 -15.23
N GLY A 504 10.98 -3.53 -16.35
CA GLY A 504 10.99 -4.98 -16.39
C GLY A 504 9.69 -5.55 -16.97
N ASP A 505 9.67 -6.87 -17.13
CA ASP A 505 8.50 -7.60 -17.62
C ASP A 505 7.86 -8.46 -16.54
N SER A 506 6.53 -8.45 -16.52
CA SER A 506 5.76 -9.54 -15.96
C SER A 506 4.39 -9.63 -16.63
N ILE A 507 4.14 -10.76 -17.28
CA ILE A 507 2.97 -10.94 -18.15
C ILE A 507 2.21 -12.18 -17.69
N LEU A 508 1.01 -11.97 -17.18
CA LEU A 508 0.10 -13.04 -16.76
C LEU A 508 -0.86 -13.39 -17.91
N ILE A 509 -0.85 -14.67 -18.30
CA ILE A 509 -1.72 -15.22 -19.34
C ILE A 509 -2.68 -16.22 -18.69
N GLN A 510 -3.98 -15.99 -18.81
CA GLN A 510 -5.02 -16.83 -18.24
C GLN A 510 -5.97 -17.31 -19.35
N ASN A 511 -6.29 -18.60 -19.32
CA ASN A 511 -7.27 -19.20 -20.23
C ASN A 511 -7.82 -20.49 -19.62
N GLN A 512 -9.14 -20.68 -19.61
CA GLN A 512 -9.77 -21.96 -19.20
C GLN A 512 -9.27 -22.48 -17.84
N GLY A 513 -8.95 -21.57 -16.92
CA GLY A 513 -8.41 -21.90 -15.60
C GLY A 513 -6.91 -22.22 -15.54
N TYR A 514 -6.20 -22.25 -16.67
CA TYR A 514 -4.74 -22.30 -16.72
C TYR A 514 -4.16 -20.91 -16.47
N ASN A 515 -3.08 -20.84 -15.71
CA ASN A 515 -2.33 -19.60 -15.46
C ASN A 515 -0.88 -19.78 -15.89
N SER A 516 -0.42 -18.91 -16.79
CA SER A 516 0.98 -18.84 -17.21
C SER A 516 1.56 -17.48 -16.86
N LEU A 517 2.81 -17.43 -16.42
CA LEU A 517 3.53 -16.20 -16.13
C LEU A 517 4.79 -16.13 -17.00
N ILE A 518 5.01 -15.03 -17.69
CA ILE A 518 6.27 -14.71 -18.35
C ILE A 518 6.93 -13.62 -17.52
N ASP A 519 8.10 -13.92 -16.96
CA ASP A 519 8.92 -13.04 -16.11
C ASP A 519 8.22 -12.48 -14.84
N GLY A 520 9.04 -11.96 -13.92
CA GLY A 520 8.64 -11.55 -12.57
C GLY A 520 8.92 -10.08 -12.22
N GLY A 521 9.48 -9.27 -13.11
CA GLY A 521 9.89 -7.90 -12.77
C GLY A 521 11.05 -7.84 -11.78
N ALA A 522 11.46 -6.61 -11.43
CA ALA A 522 12.54 -6.36 -10.46
C ALA A 522 12.12 -6.52 -8.99
N ASP A 523 10.90 -6.13 -8.63
CA ASP A 523 10.42 -6.17 -7.24
C ASP A 523 10.09 -7.60 -6.82
N ARG A 524 10.79 -8.09 -5.78
CA ARG A 524 10.64 -9.45 -5.25
C ARG A 524 9.22 -9.82 -4.89
N SER A 525 8.43 -8.88 -4.36
CA SER A 525 7.13 -9.15 -3.76
C SER A 525 5.95 -8.77 -4.66
N GLN A 526 6.14 -7.81 -5.56
CA GLN A 526 5.04 -7.18 -6.29
C GLN A 526 4.24 -8.17 -7.14
N VAL A 527 4.91 -9.04 -7.90
CA VAL A 527 4.22 -10.01 -8.77
C VAL A 527 3.56 -11.11 -7.94
N LYS A 528 4.24 -11.61 -6.90
CA LYS A 528 3.65 -12.54 -5.93
C LYS A 528 2.35 -11.97 -5.36
N ASP A 529 2.40 -10.76 -4.81
CA ASP A 529 1.25 -10.10 -4.21
C ASP A 529 0.14 -9.88 -5.25
N TYR A 530 0.47 -9.48 -6.48
CA TYR A 530 -0.49 -9.31 -7.56
C TYR A 530 -1.22 -10.60 -7.95
N LEU A 531 -0.48 -11.71 -8.11
CA LEU A 531 -1.02 -13.00 -8.50
C LEU A 531 -1.90 -13.58 -7.40
N LEU A 532 -1.37 -13.53 -6.18
CA LEU A 532 -2.13 -13.84 -4.99
C LEU A 532 -3.38 -12.98 -5.00
N HIS A 533 -3.32 -11.64 -5.12
CA HIS A 533 -4.45 -10.67 -5.30
C HIS A 533 -5.59 -11.07 -6.22
N ARG A 534 -5.34 -11.97 -7.17
CA ARG A 534 -6.32 -12.49 -8.12
C ARG A 534 -6.74 -13.94 -7.87
N GLY A 535 -6.40 -14.50 -6.71
CA GLY A 535 -6.70 -15.87 -6.30
C GLY A 535 -5.81 -16.93 -6.96
N ILE A 536 -4.71 -16.53 -7.60
CA ILE A 536 -3.85 -17.45 -8.36
C ILE A 536 -2.91 -18.15 -7.39
N LYS A 537 -3.25 -19.38 -7.04
CA LYS A 537 -2.45 -20.25 -6.15
C LYS A 537 -1.60 -21.26 -6.92
N THR A 538 -1.78 -21.35 -8.24
CA THR A 538 -1.04 -22.29 -9.08
C THR A 538 -0.74 -21.65 -10.43
N LEU A 539 0.51 -21.75 -10.85
CA LEU A 539 1.00 -21.42 -12.19
C LEU A 539 1.31 -22.73 -12.90
N ASP A 540 0.62 -22.97 -14.02
CA ASP A 540 0.83 -24.15 -14.86
C ASP A 540 2.13 -24.02 -15.66
N LEU A 541 2.52 -22.80 -16.00
CA LEU A 541 3.77 -22.47 -16.69
C LEU A 541 4.35 -21.17 -16.16
N VAL A 542 5.63 -21.19 -15.83
CA VAL A 542 6.45 -19.98 -15.62
C VAL A 542 7.52 -19.98 -16.70
N VAL A 543 7.64 -18.89 -17.44
CA VAL A 543 8.72 -18.68 -18.39
C VAL A 543 9.66 -17.61 -17.86
N LEU A 544 10.94 -17.95 -17.72
CA LEU A 544 12.03 -17.01 -17.51
C LEU A 544 12.67 -16.75 -18.88
N THR A 545 12.53 -15.53 -19.39
CA THR A 545 13.07 -15.17 -20.72
C THR A 545 14.59 -15.11 -20.69
N HIS A 546 15.18 -14.44 -19.70
CA HIS A 546 16.63 -14.33 -19.44
C HIS A 546 16.90 -13.94 -17.97
N GLY A 547 18.17 -13.91 -17.55
CA GLY A 547 18.59 -13.83 -16.15
C GLY A 547 18.64 -12.44 -15.51
N ASP A 548 18.28 -11.38 -16.25
CA ASP A 548 18.36 -10.00 -15.77
C ASP A 548 17.43 -9.73 -14.59
N HIS A 549 17.86 -8.84 -13.69
CA HIS A 549 17.17 -8.55 -12.43
C HIS A 549 15.71 -8.12 -12.63
N ASP A 550 15.44 -7.30 -13.65
CA ASP A 550 14.11 -6.81 -14.00
C ASP A 550 13.22 -7.85 -14.71
N HIS A 551 13.71 -9.07 -14.86
CA HIS A 551 12.95 -10.24 -15.32
C HIS A 551 12.87 -11.34 -14.25
N ILE A 552 13.97 -11.63 -13.55
CA ILE A 552 14.04 -12.73 -12.58
C ILE A 552 13.62 -12.34 -11.15
N GLY A 553 13.76 -11.06 -10.78
CA GLY A 553 13.69 -10.59 -9.39
C GLY A 553 12.44 -11.05 -8.64
N GLY A 554 11.25 -10.80 -9.19
CA GLY A 554 9.97 -11.22 -8.60
C GLY A 554 9.65 -12.71 -8.70
N LEU A 555 10.37 -13.48 -9.52
CA LEU A 555 10.13 -14.92 -9.63
C LEU A 555 10.56 -15.67 -8.37
N LEU A 556 11.57 -15.18 -7.64
CA LEU A 556 12.02 -15.81 -6.40
C LEU A 556 10.89 -15.96 -5.38
N ALA A 557 10.21 -14.87 -5.02
CA ALA A 557 9.11 -14.95 -4.06
C ALA A 557 7.85 -15.59 -4.67
N THR A 558 7.64 -15.45 -5.98
CA THR A 558 6.51 -16.06 -6.69
C THR A 558 6.61 -17.58 -6.66
N VAL A 559 7.74 -18.17 -7.06
CA VAL A 559 7.98 -19.61 -7.03
C VAL A 559 8.00 -20.14 -5.60
N ASP A 560 8.39 -19.30 -4.63
CA ASP A 560 8.35 -19.70 -3.24
C ASP A 560 6.92 -19.73 -2.68
N SER A 561 6.06 -18.79 -3.07
CA SER A 561 4.72 -18.68 -2.45
C SER A 561 3.61 -19.36 -3.26
N ILE A 562 3.80 -19.55 -4.56
CA ILE A 562 2.79 -20.05 -5.50
C ILE A 562 3.26 -21.37 -6.08
N ARG A 563 2.37 -22.38 -6.13
CA ARG A 563 2.72 -23.69 -6.70
C ARG A 563 2.98 -23.55 -8.21
N VAL A 564 4.18 -23.90 -8.65
CA VAL A 564 4.57 -23.91 -10.07
C VAL A 564 4.65 -25.35 -10.57
N LYS A 565 3.97 -25.66 -11.68
CA LYS A 565 4.02 -27.01 -12.28
C LYS A 565 5.21 -27.18 -13.23
N LEU A 566 5.47 -26.18 -14.08
CA LEU A 566 6.52 -26.21 -15.07
C LEU A 566 7.21 -24.84 -15.11
N LEU A 567 8.54 -24.83 -14.95
CA LEU A 567 9.39 -23.69 -15.24
C LEU A 567 10.13 -23.93 -16.56
N VAL A 568 10.03 -22.97 -17.47
CA VAL A 568 10.73 -22.96 -18.75
C VAL A 568 11.74 -21.83 -18.75
N CYS A 569 12.94 -22.12 -19.26
CA CYS A 569 14.00 -21.13 -19.43
C CYS A 569 14.84 -21.44 -20.68
N ASN A 570 15.72 -20.51 -21.05
CA ASN A 570 16.74 -20.75 -22.07
C ASN A 570 17.85 -21.70 -21.57
N SER A 571 18.75 -22.05 -22.47
CA SER A 571 19.91 -22.94 -22.23
C SER A 571 21.11 -22.24 -21.60
N PHE A 572 21.05 -20.91 -21.38
CA PHE A 572 22.19 -20.07 -21.04
C PHE A 572 22.05 -19.58 -19.59
N PRO A 573 22.55 -20.32 -18.60
CA PRO A 573 22.51 -19.88 -17.21
C PRO A 573 23.43 -18.68 -17.00
N SER A 574 22.96 -17.66 -16.26
CA SER A 574 23.77 -16.59 -15.70
C SER A 574 24.27 -16.98 -14.31
N ASP A 575 25.48 -16.53 -13.96
CA ASP A 575 26.09 -16.72 -12.64
C ASP A 575 25.51 -15.78 -11.57
N SER A 576 24.41 -15.09 -11.89
CA SER A 576 23.75 -14.18 -10.96
C SER A 576 23.27 -14.90 -9.70
N SER A 577 23.45 -14.24 -8.55
CA SER A 577 23.00 -14.78 -7.25
C SER A 577 21.50 -15.06 -7.21
N GLU A 578 20.72 -14.33 -8.01
CA GLU A 578 19.27 -14.50 -8.13
C GLU A 578 18.92 -15.76 -8.93
N GLN A 579 19.59 -16.01 -10.05
CA GLN A 579 19.36 -17.22 -10.82
C GLN A 579 19.79 -18.47 -10.06
N LEU A 580 20.93 -18.43 -9.35
CA LEU A 580 21.36 -19.51 -8.46
C LEU A 580 20.31 -19.79 -7.37
N SER A 581 19.77 -18.73 -6.75
CA SER A 581 18.74 -18.85 -5.71
C SER A 581 17.44 -19.45 -6.27
N LEU A 582 17.02 -19.03 -7.48
CA LEU A 582 15.84 -19.56 -8.15
C LEU A 582 16.02 -21.03 -8.50
N MET A 583 17.19 -21.43 -9.02
CA MET A 583 17.47 -22.83 -9.35
C MET A 583 17.51 -23.72 -8.11
N ARG A 584 18.06 -23.25 -6.98
CA ARG A 584 17.99 -23.97 -5.70
C ARG A 584 16.54 -24.16 -5.25
N LEU A 585 15.71 -23.13 -5.38
CA LEU A 585 14.29 -23.19 -5.02
C LEU A 585 13.52 -24.17 -5.91
N VAL A 586 13.76 -24.13 -7.23
CA VAL A 586 13.18 -25.08 -8.21
C VAL A 586 13.54 -26.52 -7.84
N LYS A 587 14.81 -26.78 -7.50
CA LYS A 587 15.26 -28.11 -7.05
C LYS A 587 14.63 -28.52 -5.72
N HIS A 588 14.65 -27.64 -4.72
CA HIS A 588 14.09 -27.88 -3.39
C HIS A 588 12.59 -28.19 -3.44
N LYS A 589 11.83 -27.50 -4.30
CA LYS A 589 10.40 -27.72 -4.48
C LYS A 589 10.04 -28.78 -5.52
N SER A 590 11.04 -29.47 -6.08
CA SER A 590 10.84 -30.49 -7.12
C SER A 590 9.98 -29.99 -8.30
N ILE A 591 10.19 -28.74 -8.70
CA ILE A 591 9.46 -28.13 -9.82
C ILE A 591 10.05 -28.67 -11.13
N LYS A 592 9.19 -29.11 -12.05
CA LYS A 592 9.64 -29.57 -13.37
C LYS A 592 10.27 -28.39 -14.11
N LYS A 593 11.52 -28.55 -14.54
CA LYS A 593 12.24 -27.57 -15.37
C LYS A 593 12.38 -28.12 -16.79
N LYS A 594 12.09 -27.30 -17.81
CA LYS A 594 12.37 -27.61 -19.23
C LYS A 594 13.16 -26.47 -19.86
N ILE A 595 14.26 -26.80 -20.52
CA ILE A 595 14.98 -25.88 -21.39
C ILE A 595 14.28 -25.90 -22.76
N VAL A 596 14.02 -24.73 -23.34
CA VAL A 596 13.33 -24.61 -24.64
C VAL A 596 14.23 -24.03 -25.72
N ASN A 597 13.98 -24.44 -26.96
CA ASN A 597 14.64 -23.95 -28.15
C ASN A 597 13.61 -23.61 -29.23
N LYS A 598 14.04 -22.89 -30.27
CA LYS A 598 13.22 -22.59 -31.44
C LYS A 598 12.53 -23.86 -31.97
N GLY A 599 11.23 -23.75 -32.25
CA GLY A 599 10.40 -24.83 -32.76
C GLY A 599 9.64 -25.61 -31.69
N ASP A 600 9.99 -25.44 -30.40
CA ASP A 600 9.20 -25.99 -29.30
C ASP A 600 7.77 -25.41 -29.30
N LEU A 601 6.80 -26.26 -28.92
CA LEU A 601 5.40 -25.88 -28.74
C LEU A 601 4.92 -26.33 -27.36
N ILE A 602 4.41 -25.38 -26.58
CA ILE A 602 3.74 -25.65 -25.30
C ILE A 602 2.24 -25.36 -25.45
N LYS A 603 1.41 -26.32 -25.05
CA LYS A 603 -0.06 -26.23 -25.11
C LYS A 603 -0.64 -26.17 -23.71
N LEU A 604 -1.46 -25.16 -23.40
CA LEU A 604 -2.16 -25.00 -22.12
C LEU A 604 -3.62 -24.59 -22.36
N GLY A 605 -4.54 -25.54 -22.17
CA GLY A 605 -5.91 -25.39 -22.68
C GLY A 605 -5.89 -25.17 -24.19
N GLN A 606 -6.65 -24.19 -24.66
CA GLN A 606 -6.64 -23.76 -26.08
C GLN A 606 -5.49 -22.80 -26.46
N ALA A 607 -4.70 -22.32 -25.49
CA ALA A 607 -3.56 -21.45 -25.77
C ALA A 607 -2.35 -22.26 -26.27
N ARG A 608 -1.74 -21.82 -27.37
CA ARG A 608 -0.53 -22.42 -27.95
C ARG A 608 0.62 -21.43 -27.92
N PHE A 609 1.71 -21.80 -27.27
CA PHE A 609 2.94 -21.01 -27.11
C PHE A 609 4.03 -21.61 -28.01
N TYR A 610 4.30 -20.95 -29.14
CA TYR A 610 5.37 -21.32 -30.06
C TYR A 610 6.65 -20.60 -29.66
N ILE A 611 7.70 -21.36 -29.42
CA ILE A 611 9.02 -20.82 -29.07
C ILE A 611 9.76 -20.49 -30.37
N LEU A 612 10.08 -19.21 -30.56
CA LEU A 612 10.77 -18.70 -31.74
C LEU A 612 12.28 -18.54 -31.51
N SER A 613 12.69 -18.39 -30.25
CA SER A 613 14.08 -18.19 -29.79
C SER A 613 14.22 -18.84 -28.40
N PRO A 614 15.40 -19.37 -28.01
CA PRO A 614 16.72 -19.28 -28.66
C PRO A 614 16.91 -20.22 -29.86
N THR A 615 17.72 -19.80 -30.83
CA THR A 615 18.33 -20.67 -31.85
C THR A 615 19.70 -21.14 -31.38
N CYS A 616 19.99 -22.45 -31.47
CA CYS A 616 21.16 -23.10 -30.84
C CYS A 616 22.53 -22.70 -31.42
N THR A 617 22.66 -21.60 -32.16
CA THR A 617 23.77 -21.37 -33.10
C THR A 617 24.80 -20.32 -32.70
N ASN A 618 24.69 -19.62 -31.56
CA ASN A 618 25.72 -18.63 -31.21
C ASN A 618 25.90 -18.38 -29.70
N LEU A 619 27.01 -18.85 -29.13
CA LEU A 619 27.42 -18.64 -27.74
C LEU A 619 28.03 -17.24 -27.48
N ALA A 620 28.30 -16.46 -28.53
CA ALA A 620 28.94 -15.14 -28.48
C ALA A 620 27.94 -13.96 -28.34
N GLN A 621 26.65 -14.25 -28.07
CA GLN A 621 25.60 -13.25 -27.96
C GLN A 621 25.44 -12.72 -26.53
N THR A 622 24.91 -11.50 -26.41
CA THR A 622 24.57 -10.89 -25.11
C THR A 622 23.45 -11.66 -24.41
N GLU A 623 23.39 -11.58 -23.08
CA GLU A 623 22.38 -12.28 -22.26
C GLU A 623 20.94 -11.98 -22.73
N ASN A 624 20.68 -10.75 -23.18
CA ASN A 624 19.40 -10.31 -23.72
C ASN A 624 19.00 -11.05 -25.01
N ASN A 625 19.95 -11.38 -25.88
CA ASN A 625 19.68 -12.10 -27.14
C ASN A 625 19.44 -13.60 -26.92
N HIS A 626 19.70 -14.11 -25.70
CA HIS A 626 19.23 -15.42 -25.26
C HIS A 626 17.79 -15.41 -24.75
N SER A 627 17.06 -14.29 -24.87
CA SER A 627 15.66 -14.19 -24.51
C SER A 627 14.81 -15.25 -25.19
N VAL A 628 13.95 -15.92 -24.40
CA VAL A 628 12.90 -16.79 -24.93
C VAL A 628 11.84 -15.94 -25.63
N VAL A 629 11.82 -15.95 -26.96
CA VAL A 629 10.81 -15.26 -27.78
C VAL A 629 9.64 -16.19 -28.03
N ILE A 630 8.42 -15.71 -27.77
CA ILE A 630 7.22 -16.54 -27.75
C ILE A 630 6.12 -15.92 -28.61
N LYS A 631 5.58 -16.70 -29.54
CA LYS A 631 4.30 -16.41 -30.19
C LYS A 631 3.18 -17.19 -29.51
N LEU A 632 2.21 -16.46 -28.96
CA LEU A 632 1.01 -17.03 -28.37
C LEU A 632 -0.15 -16.93 -29.36
N THR A 633 -0.87 -18.03 -29.55
CA THR A 633 -2.12 -18.05 -30.33
C THR A 633 -3.28 -18.59 -29.50
N TYR A 634 -4.45 -17.97 -29.67
CA TYR A 634 -5.72 -18.40 -29.10
C TYR A 634 -6.85 -18.04 -30.07
N GLY A 635 -7.38 -19.04 -30.78
CA GLY A 635 -8.23 -18.79 -31.95
C GLY A 635 -7.46 -17.94 -32.99
N GLN A 636 -8.03 -16.80 -33.38
CA GLN A 636 -7.42 -15.83 -34.29
C GLN A 636 -6.55 -14.79 -33.58
N ALA A 637 -6.59 -14.70 -32.23
CA ALA A 637 -5.79 -13.73 -31.49
C ALA A 637 -4.33 -14.18 -31.41
N ARG A 638 -3.41 -13.29 -31.79
CA ARG A 638 -1.96 -13.54 -31.82
C ARG A 638 -1.20 -12.49 -31.01
N PHE A 639 -0.38 -12.96 -30.08
CA PHE A 639 0.52 -12.12 -29.29
C PHE A 639 1.97 -12.52 -29.56
N LEU A 640 2.87 -11.54 -29.62
CA LEU A 640 4.31 -11.76 -29.72
C LEU A 640 5.01 -11.16 -28.50
N PHE A 641 5.73 -12.00 -27.76
CA PHE A 641 6.52 -11.64 -26.59
C PHE A 641 8.00 -11.77 -26.93
N THR A 642 8.71 -10.65 -26.98
CA THR A 642 10.07 -10.61 -27.53
C THR A 642 11.16 -10.65 -26.47
N GLY A 643 10.83 -10.59 -25.17
CA GLY A 643 11.82 -10.31 -24.14
C GLY A 643 12.63 -9.06 -24.50
N ASP A 644 13.94 -9.13 -24.34
CA ASP A 644 14.84 -7.98 -24.46
C ASP A 644 15.80 -8.07 -25.66
N ILE A 645 15.45 -8.88 -26.67
CA ILE A 645 16.21 -9.03 -27.92
C ILE A 645 16.50 -7.66 -28.56
N ASP A 646 17.68 -7.54 -29.15
CA ASP A 646 18.07 -6.38 -29.95
C ASP A 646 17.74 -6.53 -31.44
N SER A 647 17.89 -5.44 -32.18
CA SER A 647 17.66 -5.40 -33.63
C SER A 647 18.63 -6.27 -34.45
N GLY A 648 19.79 -6.63 -33.91
CA GLY A 648 20.69 -7.60 -34.54
C GLY A 648 20.05 -8.98 -34.54
N PHE A 649 19.55 -9.42 -33.38
CA PHE A 649 18.88 -10.71 -33.25
C PHE A 649 17.52 -10.76 -33.98
N GLU A 650 16.81 -9.63 -34.08
CA GLU A 650 15.59 -9.55 -34.89
C GLU A 650 15.81 -9.96 -36.35
N GLN A 651 16.97 -9.63 -36.93
CA GLN A 651 17.32 -10.03 -38.30
C GLN A 651 17.46 -11.54 -38.44
N GLU A 652 17.88 -12.24 -37.39
CA GLU A 652 17.95 -13.70 -37.39
C GLU A 652 16.55 -14.34 -37.37
N LEU A 653 15.57 -13.69 -36.74
CA LEU A 653 14.19 -14.17 -36.65
C LEU A 653 13.37 -13.93 -37.92
N LEU A 654 13.58 -12.80 -38.60
CA LEU A 654 12.83 -12.38 -39.80
C LEU A 654 12.69 -13.47 -40.87
N PRO A 655 13.75 -14.15 -41.35
CA PRO A 655 13.61 -15.17 -42.39
C PRO A 655 13.09 -16.52 -41.88
N LYS A 656 12.96 -16.67 -40.56
CA LYS A 656 13.00 -17.97 -39.88
C LYS A 656 11.75 -18.26 -39.06
N ALA A 657 10.86 -17.28 -38.86
CA ALA A 657 9.69 -17.39 -38.02
C ALA A 657 8.54 -16.49 -38.52
N ASP A 658 7.30 -16.96 -38.35
CA ASP A 658 6.11 -16.14 -38.57
C ASP A 658 5.90 -15.18 -37.38
N LEU A 659 6.32 -13.92 -37.55
CA LEU A 659 6.23 -12.87 -36.54
C LEU A 659 4.87 -12.18 -36.47
N SER A 660 3.93 -12.53 -37.38
CA SER A 660 2.66 -11.83 -37.49
C SER A 660 1.86 -11.89 -36.18
N CYS A 661 1.47 -10.72 -35.67
CA CYS A 661 0.77 -10.61 -34.40
C CYS A 661 -0.24 -9.46 -34.40
N ASP A 662 -1.22 -9.53 -33.50
CA ASP A 662 -2.15 -8.43 -33.27
C ASP A 662 -1.65 -7.52 -32.14
N VAL A 663 -0.99 -8.12 -31.14
CA VAL A 663 -0.37 -7.43 -30.00
C VAL A 663 1.11 -7.79 -29.90
N LEU A 664 1.97 -6.78 -29.91
CA LEU A 664 3.42 -6.91 -29.73
C LEU A 664 3.83 -6.39 -28.34
N LYS A 665 4.52 -7.21 -27.53
CA LYS A 665 5.39 -6.68 -26.47
C LYS A 665 6.61 -6.10 -27.14
N VAL A 666 6.81 -4.80 -27.00
CA VAL A 666 7.95 -4.09 -27.58
C VAL A 666 9.23 -4.53 -26.87
N ALA A 667 10.27 -4.83 -27.63
CA ALA A 667 11.51 -5.36 -27.07
C ALA A 667 12.20 -4.38 -26.12
N HIS A 668 12.86 -4.93 -25.10
CA HIS A 668 13.82 -4.23 -24.24
C HIS A 668 13.28 -2.92 -23.65
N HIS A 669 12.05 -2.99 -23.12
CA HIS A 669 11.34 -1.88 -22.47
C HIS A 669 11.21 -0.62 -23.33
N GLY A 670 11.31 -0.79 -24.66
CA GLY A 670 11.33 0.30 -25.62
C GLY A 670 12.69 0.97 -25.80
N SER A 671 13.77 0.20 -25.71
CA SER A 671 15.11 0.67 -26.05
C SER A 671 15.19 1.13 -27.52
N GLY A 672 16.12 2.03 -27.81
CA GLY A 672 16.38 2.42 -29.20
C GLY A 672 16.98 1.29 -30.04
N LEU A 673 17.56 0.28 -29.36
CA LEU A 673 18.36 -0.81 -29.92
C LEU A 673 17.51 -2.00 -30.40
N GLY A 674 16.26 -2.13 -29.95
CA GLY A 674 15.31 -3.14 -30.38
C GLY A 674 14.15 -2.56 -31.19
N THR A 675 13.28 -3.46 -31.65
CA THR A 675 12.07 -3.19 -32.44
C THR A 675 12.37 -2.31 -33.65
N SER A 676 13.15 -2.89 -34.56
CA SER A 676 13.55 -2.29 -35.83
C SER A 676 12.35 -2.08 -36.77
N LYS A 677 12.54 -1.26 -37.81
CA LYS A 677 11.50 -0.99 -38.80
C LYS A 677 11.08 -2.26 -39.54
N ASN A 678 12.05 -3.10 -39.95
CA ASN A 678 11.79 -4.34 -40.65
C ASN A 678 11.02 -5.33 -39.76
N PHE A 679 11.41 -5.45 -38.49
CA PHE A 679 10.70 -6.28 -37.52
C PHE A 679 9.23 -5.85 -37.36
N LEU A 680 8.98 -4.54 -37.26
CA LEU A 680 7.62 -3.98 -37.18
C LEU A 680 6.80 -4.22 -38.46
N GLN A 681 7.44 -4.14 -39.63
CA GLN A 681 6.79 -4.38 -40.93
C GLN A 681 6.41 -5.84 -41.16
N GLU A 682 7.17 -6.78 -40.58
CA GLU A 682 6.87 -8.21 -40.64
C GLU A 682 5.84 -8.60 -39.56
N ALA A 683 6.03 -8.13 -38.33
CA ALA A 683 5.12 -8.43 -37.22
C ALA A 683 3.72 -7.81 -37.39
N ARG A 684 3.63 -6.65 -38.07
CA ARG A 684 2.41 -5.86 -38.35
C ARG A 684 1.44 -5.72 -37.16
N PRO A 685 1.91 -5.33 -35.97
CA PRO A 685 1.06 -5.27 -34.79
C PRO A 685 0.04 -4.14 -34.87
N LYS A 686 -1.23 -4.44 -34.59
CA LYS A 686 -2.26 -3.40 -34.40
C LYS A 686 -2.04 -2.65 -33.08
N LEU A 687 -1.52 -3.35 -32.08
CA LEU A 687 -1.33 -2.87 -30.71
C LEU A 687 0.11 -3.16 -30.27
N ALA A 688 0.77 -2.16 -29.70
CA ALA A 688 2.13 -2.29 -29.18
C ALA A 688 2.15 -1.93 -27.69
N VAL A 689 2.69 -2.82 -26.87
CA VAL A 689 2.76 -2.67 -25.41
C VAL A 689 4.21 -2.49 -25.00
N ILE A 690 4.48 -1.41 -24.28
CA ILE A 690 5.79 -1.12 -23.72
C ILE A 690 5.69 -1.29 -22.20
N SER A 691 6.25 -2.39 -21.68
CA SER A 691 6.52 -2.56 -20.26
C SER A 691 7.69 -1.63 -19.91
N VAL A 692 7.42 -0.52 -19.23
CA VAL A 692 8.44 0.48 -18.88
C VAL A 692 8.03 1.21 -17.62
N GLY A 693 9.02 1.59 -16.83
CA GLY A 693 8.87 2.40 -15.62
C GLY A 693 9.74 3.63 -15.66
N HIS A 694 9.86 4.31 -14.52
CA HIS A 694 10.85 5.37 -14.38
C HIS A 694 12.25 4.77 -14.46
N ASN A 695 13.06 5.25 -15.40
CA ASN A 695 14.40 4.73 -15.67
C ASN A 695 15.36 5.86 -16.07
N GLU A 696 16.67 5.59 -15.93
CA GLU A 696 17.74 6.51 -16.31
C GLU A 696 18.21 6.30 -17.77
N TYR A 697 17.82 5.20 -18.41
CA TYR A 697 18.20 4.82 -19.78
C TYR A 697 17.56 5.70 -20.87
N GLY A 698 16.55 6.49 -20.50
CA GLY A 698 15.77 7.29 -21.46
C GLY A 698 14.74 6.47 -22.23
N HIS A 699 14.35 5.31 -21.72
CA HIS A 699 13.30 4.49 -22.30
C HIS A 699 11.89 5.01 -21.92
N PRO A 700 10.88 4.88 -22.80
CA PRO A 700 11.01 4.44 -24.18
C PRO A 700 11.62 5.53 -25.07
N ASN A 701 12.48 5.12 -26.00
CA ASN A 701 13.18 6.03 -26.90
C ASN A 701 12.20 6.74 -27.86
N ARG A 702 12.39 8.05 -28.10
CA ARG A 702 11.52 8.83 -29.00
C ARG A 702 11.48 8.30 -30.43
N SER A 703 12.63 7.88 -30.97
CA SER A 703 12.73 7.33 -32.33
C SER A 703 11.90 6.05 -32.48
N LEU A 704 11.94 5.16 -31.47
CA LEU A 704 11.13 3.95 -31.43
C LEU A 704 9.64 4.28 -31.41
N LEU A 705 9.22 5.22 -30.56
CA LEU A 705 7.82 5.65 -30.52
C LEU A 705 7.34 6.16 -31.87
N SER A 706 8.20 6.89 -32.60
CA SER A 706 7.90 7.33 -33.97
C SER A 706 7.83 6.16 -34.96
N ARG A 707 8.71 5.15 -34.86
CA ARG A 707 8.65 3.94 -35.70
C ARG A 707 7.33 3.18 -35.53
N ILE A 708 6.91 2.97 -34.28
CA ILE A 708 5.68 2.24 -33.96
C ILE A 708 4.44 3.02 -34.44
N LYS A 709 4.42 4.35 -34.26
CA LYS A 709 3.34 5.20 -34.80
C LYS A 709 3.32 5.21 -36.33
N GLY A 710 4.49 5.18 -36.97
CA GLY A 710 4.62 5.22 -38.42
C GLY A 710 3.98 4.03 -39.15
N ILE A 711 3.84 2.88 -38.48
CA ILE A 711 3.10 1.71 -39.01
C ILE A 711 1.62 1.68 -38.61
N GLY A 712 1.12 2.74 -37.97
CA GLY A 712 -0.28 2.85 -37.53
C GLY A 712 -0.63 2.08 -36.25
N SER A 713 0.37 1.57 -35.52
CA SER A 713 0.13 0.78 -34.31
C SER A 713 -0.21 1.67 -33.11
N LYS A 714 -1.21 1.26 -32.32
CA LYS A 714 -1.60 1.97 -31.09
C LYS A 714 -0.69 1.56 -29.93
N ILE A 715 -0.08 2.54 -29.27
CA ILE A 715 0.89 2.32 -28.19
C ILE A 715 0.19 2.36 -26.82
N TYR A 716 0.47 1.36 -25.99
CA TYR A 716 0.16 1.33 -24.56
C TYR A 716 1.45 1.27 -23.75
N ARG A 717 1.51 1.96 -22.61
CA ARG A 717 2.69 2.00 -21.75
C ARG A 717 2.33 1.78 -20.29
N THR A 718 3.04 0.89 -19.60
CA THR A 718 2.72 0.59 -18.20
C THR A 718 2.96 1.77 -17.25
N ASP A 719 3.91 2.65 -17.54
CA ASP A 719 4.17 3.86 -16.74
C ASP A 719 3.06 4.92 -16.83
N LYS A 720 2.27 4.92 -17.91
CA LYS A 720 1.17 5.88 -18.13
C LYS A 720 -0.19 5.26 -17.85
N ASP A 721 -0.43 4.09 -18.41
CA ASP A 721 -1.73 3.43 -18.41
C ASP A 721 -1.90 2.49 -17.19
N GLY A 722 -0.77 2.13 -16.54
CA GLY A 722 -0.72 1.16 -15.46
C GLY A 722 -0.72 -0.27 -16.00
N THR A 723 -1.34 -1.20 -15.28
CA THR A 723 -1.49 -2.58 -15.76
C THR A 723 -2.43 -2.60 -16.97
N ILE A 724 -1.97 -3.18 -18.08
CA ILE A 724 -2.72 -3.25 -19.34
C ILE A 724 -3.28 -4.67 -19.48
N VAL A 725 -4.58 -4.77 -19.77
CA VAL A 725 -5.28 -6.05 -19.87
C VAL A 725 -5.93 -6.19 -21.24
N PHE A 726 -5.60 -7.26 -21.94
CA PHE A 726 -6.28 -7.69 -23.16
C PHE A 726 -7.14 -8.91 -22.85
N THR A 727 -8.37 -8.89 -23.32
CA THR A 727 -9.27 -10.05 -23.27
C THR A 727 -9.67 -10.46 -24.67
N SER A 728 -9.75 -11.77 -24.91
CA SER A 728 -10.21 -12.31 -26.19
C SER A 728 -11.05 -13.56 -26.01
N ASN A 729 -12.13 -13.64 -26.79
CA ASN A 729 -12.91 -14.85 -27.01
C ASN A 729 -12.38 -15.70 -28.18
N GLY A 730 -11.21 -15.34 -28.74
CA GLY A 730 -10.62 -16.02 -29.90
C GLY A 730 -10.87 -15.33 -31.25
N ARG A 731 -11.59 -14.20 -31.29
CA ARG A 731 -11.73 -13.36 -32.50
C ARG A 731 -11.51 -11.88 -32.23
N ILE A 732 -12.07 -11.37 -31.13
CA ILE A 732 -12.00 -9.95 -30.77
C ILE A 732 -10.96 -9.76 -29.67
N ILE A 733 -10.13 -8.74 -29.79
CA ILE A 733 -9.20 -8.32 -28.73
C ILE A 733 -9.70 -6.97 -28.21
N SER A 734 -10.19 -6.95 -26.97
CA SER A 734 -10.54 -5.72 -26.27
C SER A 734 -9.50 -5.37 -25.21
N SER A 735 -9.23 -4.08 -25.03
CA SER A 735 -8.35 -3.55 -23.99
C SER A 735 -9.15 -2.68 -23.03
N ASN A 736 -8.94 -2.80 -21.72
CA ASN A 736 -9.53 -1.93 -20.70
C ASN A 736 -8.55 -0.90 -20.16
#